data_AF-A0A2U3ECQ2-F1
#
_entry.id   AF-A0A2U3ECQ2-F1
#
_cell.length_a   1.000
_cell.length_b   1.000
_cell.length_c   1.000
_cell.angle_alpha   90.00
_cell.angle_beta   90.00
_cell.angle_gamma   90.00
#
_symmetry.space_group_name_H-M   'P 1'
#
loop_
_entity.id
_entity.type
_entity.pdbx_description
1 polymer ?
#
loop_
_entity_poly.entity_id
_entity_poly.type
_entity_poly.pdbx_seq_one_letter_code
_entity_poly.pdbx_strand_id
1 'polypeptide(L)'
;MDAAMSRLKGVFATLSGGASSSYQPLTQDEAPERARGDGTRPSHESSDTMESETHRDAAAMMLIKLGRSPDEHITVSPADDARILRRIDMALLPLMLAVYFLQALDKATLSYASIFGLIDDTHLVGDQFSWLGSIVSVAQLVMQLPISLALVKLPIGKFTSAMVLLWGLTLTGMTWAHNFPQLMAARFFLGAFEASVGPSFVAITQMWWRRREQTMRIGSWYCMNGLTWVFGSLLTYGLASIDSHMRPYQIIFLFFGVITVAVAGAMFFWMPDSPTEAKFLSDDDKVLAIERLRNNQMGVMSREWRRTHFSEALRDVKTWLWFVMVFCISVPSNGISTFGPLIIQSFVSDPFRTMLFNVPVGISHVIAVSTSAYVSMKWKLKGPVIALLCVPPMIGLSILLHYPHDAAHRGVLLAGYFCLSTFTGITPLIYSWSAQNTAGDTKRKTTSALVFIGSSAGNVIGPLLFTPDEAPGYSRGIRANLALFATVIVLVGLTSFHLRWLNRGHSRRRVALGKSAVIADLSLETAEEVERMEGLERAMRQGDGRPSNALGGGLAEMGENGHVRQKSGRGTKAFADATDLENEDFVFVPTVPESQTLGSSADAGSIATEIHGSRYTGSCRQSSKNRFQVRLSAMSRRSYQSTLGMSIGCLDLAQSEIRVADARMVFSTETPPHAAFAFADQRLLAPPPVGSGPVSGHPYPNYQRDDDAGQLTRLNLSSLLVTTGHLFQASFKTDSQRHAHPRLPPQRSSITFRSLAGIAALVILLLSLLLRDNTKTRIMGGGPDQGYRSVAYFVNWAIYARKHRPQDLPLENLTHVLYAFANVRTDSGEVHLTDGWADTDIHWEGDSWNDTGTNLYGCLKQLNLLKRRNRNLKVLLSIGGWTYSSNFKNPASTAQGRATFARTSLELLKNLGFDGLDIDWEYPQNADEARSFVELLAAVRGELDAYAGQLGGDTRFELTVACPAGPQNYERLDVPGMDQHLDFWNLMAYDYAGSWDQVSGHQANLYPNPSNPSSTPFSTAAAVDFYTGRGVAANKIVLGMPLYGRAFENTDGPGKPYQGVGDGTWERGVYDYKKLPLEGAQDSYDDAAAASYCYNAQSRTLVSYDTPQMTRVKADFVKDKGLGGAMWWESSADKAAGDSLIGTAVQCLGGPDGLLQQDNCITYPDTKYDNLRAGFPNN
;
A
#
# COMPACT_ATOMS: atom_id res chain seq x y z
N MET A 1 0.42 8.26 -20.91
CA MET A 1 0.90 6.85 -20.80
C MET A 1 0.11 5.92 -21.74
N ASP A 2 -1.15 6.26 -21.97
CA ASP A 2 -2.19 5.47 -22.64
C ASP A 2 -1.90 5.14 -24.10
N ALA A 3 -1.17 5.98 -24.82
CA ALA A 3 -0.69 5.67 -26.18
C ALA A 3 0.20 4.40 -26.22
N ALA A 4 0.97 4.13 -25.16
CA ALA A 4 1.74 2.89 -25.05
C ALA A 4 0.83 1.69 -24.70
N MET A 5 -0.12 1.86 -23.78
CA MET A 5 -1.13 0.83 -23.47
C MET A 5 -2.02 0.50 -24.67
N SER A 6 -2.35 1.47 -25.53
CA SER A 6 -3.10 1.24 -26.77
C SER A 6 -2.32 0.39 -27.76
N ARG A 7 -1.01 0.67 -27.96
CA ARG A 7 -0.15 -0.14 -28.83
C ARG A 7 0.09 -1.54 -28.24
N LEU A 8 0.23 -1.67 -26.92
CA LEU A 8 0.32 -2.97 -26.24
C LEU A 8 -0.96 -3.80 -26.38
N LYS A 9 -2.16 -3.19 -26.29
CA LYS A 9 -3.44 -3.89 -26.57
C LYS A 9 -3.44 -4.53 -27.96
N GLY A 10 -2.92 -3.83 -28.98
CA GLY A 10 -2.79 -4.37 -30.33
C GLY A 10 -1.91 -5.63 -30.40
N VAL A 11 -0.73 -5.59 -29.77
CA VAL A 11 0.21 -6.74 -29.73
C VAL A 11 -0.37 -7.93 -28.96
N PHE A 12 -1.04 -7.70 -27.83
CA PHE A 12 -1.68 -8.79 -27.08
C PHE A 12 -2.88 -9.40 -27.82
N ALA A 13 -3.65 -8.61 -28.59
CA ALA A 13 -4.76 -9.12 -29.39
C ALA A 13 -4.29 -10.10 -30.49
N THR A 14 -3.09 -9.92 -31.04
CA THR A 14 -2.52 -10.85 -32.04
C THR A 14 -2.15 -12.20 -31.42
N LEU A 15 -1.69 -12.21 -30.15
CA LEU A 15 -1.30 -13.43 -29.44
C LEU A 15 -2.50 -14.23 -28.90
N SER A 16 -3.66 -13.61 -28.71
CA SER A 16 -4.90 -14.31 -28.30
C SER A 16 -5.57 -15.13 -29.42
N GLY A 17 -5.16 -14.99 -30.69
CA GLY A 17 -5.82 -15.62 -31.84
C GLY A 17 -5.56 -17.12 -32.04
N GLY A 18 -4.80 -17.78 -31.17
CA GLY A 18 -4.18 -19.09 -31.44
C GLY A 18 -4.39 -20.21 -30.41
N ALA A 19 -5.45 -20.17 -29.60
CA ALA A 19 -5.71 -21.22 -28.59
C ALA A 19 -7.21 -21.43 -28.31
N SER A 20 -7.97 -21.93 -29.30
CA SER A 20 -9.39 -22.24 -29.15
C SER A 20 -9.65 -23.52 -28.33
N SER A 21 -9.74 -23.38 -27.01
CA SER A 21 -10.40 -24.35 -26.13
C SER A 21 -11.35 -23.59 -25.21
N SER A 22 -12.64 -23.89 -25.29
CA SER A 22 -13.72 -22.99 -24.84
C SER A 22 -13.96 -23.05 -23.34
N TYR A 23 -13.91 -21.88 -22.70
CA TYR A 23 -14.56 -21.63 -21.41
C TYR A 23 -15.26 -20.27 -21.47
N GLN A 24 -16.57 -20.26 -21.65
CA GLN A 24 -17.38 -19.05 -21.50
C GLN A 24 -17.60 -18.77 -20.00
N PRO A 25 -17.58 -17.50 -19.55
CA PRO A 25 -18.19 -17.13 -18.29
C PRO A 25 -19.68 -17.44 -18.35
N LEU A 26 -20.24 -18.02 -17.28
CA LEU A 26 -21.67 -18.25 -17.18
C LEU A 26 -22.37 -16.94 -16.82
N THR A 27 -23.20 -16.43 -17.73
CA THR A 27 -24.24 -15.45 -17.42
C THR A 27 -25.41 -16.14 -16.71
N GLN A 28 -26.22 -15.38 -15.97
CA GLN A 28 -27.07 -15.92 -14.89
C GLN A 28 -28.45 -16.47 -15.36
N ASP A 29 -28.70 -16.53 -16.67
CA ASP A 29 -30.04 -16.65 -17.25
C ASP A 29 -30.52 -18.08 -17.57
N GLU A 30 -29.75 -19.13 -17.30
CA GLU A 30 -30.13 -20.53 -17.60
C GLU A 30 -30.30 -21.42 -16.36
N ALA A 31 -31.53 -21.44 -15.82
CA ALA A 31 -32.03 -22.47 -14.91
C ALA A 31 -33.39 -22.99 -15.43
N PRO A 32 -33.61 -24.32 -15.55
CA PRO A 32 -34.74 -24.85 -16.31
C PRO A 32 -36.07 -24.88 -15.55
N GLU A 33 -37.14 -24.43 -16.21
CA GLU A 33 -38.52 -24.55 -15.75
C GLU A 33 -39.06 -25.98 -15.92
N ARG A 34 -39.56 -26.62 -14.84
CA ARG A 34 -40.87 -27.33 -14.75
C ARG A 34 -40.97 -28.37 -13.62
N ALA A 35 -41.94 -28.17 -12.74
CA ALA A 35 -42.90 -29.20 -12.30
C ALA A 35 -44.17 -28.50 -11.78
N ARG A 36 -45.38 -29.06 -12.02
CA ARG A 36 -46.66 -28.56 -11.48
C ARG A 36 -47.21 -29.53 -10.44
N GLY A 37 -47.85 -29.05 -9.38
CA GLY A 37 -48.43 -29.93 -8.35
C GLY A 37 -49.28 -29.27 -7.26
N ASP A 38 -50.44 -28.70 -7.65
CA ASP A 38 -51.65 -28.48 -6.82
C ASP A 38 -51.59 -27.56 -5.56
N GLY A 39 -52.76 -27.15 -5.05
CA GLY A 39 -52.96 -26.84 -3.62
C GLY A 39 -52.94 -25.37 -3.14
N THR A 40 -54.09 -24.69 -3.21
CA THR A 40 -54.55 -23.60 -2.28
C THR A 40 -53.73 -22.29 -2.07
N ARG A 41 -54.44 -21.15 -2.12
CA ARG A 41 -54.04 -19.83 -1.57
C ARG A 41 -54.31 -19.76 -0.05
N PRO A 42 -53.55 -18.98 0.76
CA PRO A 42 -53.92 -17.56 0.97
C PRO A 42 -52.75 -16.57 1.21
N SER A 43 -53.11 -15.27 1.23
CA SER A 43 -52.39 -14.10 1.78
C SER A 43 -51.04 -13.66 1.18
N HIS A 44 -50.85 -12.33 1.12
CA HIS A 44 -49.56 -11.69 0.85
C HIS A 44 -48.73 -11.60 2.14
N GLU A 45 -47.47 -12.03 2.06
CA GLU A 45 -46.37 -11.43 2.82
C GLU A 45 -45.35 -10.89 1.80
N SER A 46 -44.67 -9.79 2.14
CA SER A 46 -43.74 -9.10 1.24
C SER A 46 -42.34 -9.72 1.24
N SER A 47 -41.71 -9.75 0.06
CA SER A 47 -40.45 -10.46 -0.18
C SER A 47 -39.21 -9.67 0.25
N ASP A 48 -38.69 -9.96 1.46
CA ASP A 48 -37.38 -9.50 1.94
C ASP A 48 -36.26 -10.53 1.73
N THR A 49 -35.95 -10.87 0.47
CA THR A 49 -34.65 -11.47 0.07
C THR A 49 -34.35 -11.23 -1.41
N MET A 50 -33.37 -10.37 -1.70
CA MET A 50 -32.50 -10.51 -2.88
C MET A 50 -31.06 -10.27 -2.42
N GLU A 51 -30.16 -11.20 -2.74
CA GLU A 51 -28.80 -11.25 -2.18
C GLU A 51 -27.80 -10.35 -2.92
N SER A 52 -26.73 -9.94 -2.23
CA SER A 52 -25.63 -9.16 -2.82
C SER A 52 -24.66 -10.02 -3.64
N GLU A 53 -24.25 -9.52 -4.81
CA GLU A 53 -23.20 -10.14 -5.64
C GLU A 53 -21.83 -10.17 -4.93
N THR A 54 -21.57 -11.24 -4.19
CA THR A 54 -20.23 -11.54 -3.68
C THR A 54 -19.42 -12.22 -4.78
N HIS A 55 -18.48 -11.50 -5.40
CA HIS A 55 -17.53 -12.10 -6.35
C HIS A 55 -16.69 -13.19 -5.67
N ARG A 56 -16.94 -14.46 -6.03
CA ARG A 56 -16.34 -15.66 -5.44
C ARG A 56 -15.11 -16.14 -6.22
N ASP A 57 -14.09 -16.59 -5.50
CA ASP A 57 -12.85 -17.16 -6.07
C ASP A 57 -13.13 -18.46 -6.86
N ALA A 58 -12.22 -18.82 -7.77
CA ALA A 58 -12.27 -20.11 -8.48
C ALA A 58 -12.42 -21.33 -7.54
N ALA A 59 -11.85 -21.26 -6.32
CA ALA A 59 -12.02 -22.27 -5.28
C ALA A 59 -13.48 -22.36 -4.77
N ALA A 60 -14.10 -21.24 -4.43
CA ALA A 60 -15.50 -21.19 -3.99
C ALA A 60 -16.47 -21.61 -5.11
N MET A 61 -16.18 -21.23 -6.36
CA MET A 61 -16.94 -21.68 -7.53
C MET A 61 -16.85 -23.19 -7.79
N MET A 62 -15.77 -23.87 -7.35
CA MET A 62 -15.68 -25.33 -7.42
C MET A 62 -16.56 -26.01 -6.36
N LEU A 63 -16.58 -25.50 -5.13
CA LEU A 63 -17.43 -26.05 -4.06
C LEU A 63 -18.92 -26.00 -4.44
N ILE A 64 -19.37 -24.87 -4.99
CA ILE A 64 -20.75 -24.70 -5.50
C ILE A 64 -21.06 -25.73 -6.60
N LYS A 65 -20.16 -25.95 -7.56
CA LYS A 65 -20.32 -26.97 -8.61
C LYS A 65 -20.35 -28.42 -8.11
N LEU A 66 -19.84 -28.66 -6.90
CA LEU A 66 -19.91 -29.97 -6.22
C LEU A 66 -21.11 -30.07 -5.26
N GLY A 67 -22.04 -29.11 -5.30
CA GLY A 67 -23.24 -29.09 -4.45
C GLY A 67 -22.97 -28.74 -2.98
N ARG A 68 -21.79 -28.19 -2.66
CA ARG A 68 -21.37 -27.79 -1.30
C ARG A 68 -21.40 -26.28 -1.13
N SER A 69 -21.63 -25.82 0.09
CA SER A 69 -21.51 -24.38 0.40
C SER A 69 -20.04 -23.97 0.52
N PRO A 70 -19.61 -22.81 0.01
CA PRO A 70 -18.30 -22.23 0.32
C PRO A 70 -18.06 -22.01 1.83
N ASP A 71 -19.12 -21.90 2.63
CA ASP A 71 -19.07 -21.76 4.09
C ASP A 71 -19.09 -23.11 4.84
N GLU A 72 -19.21 -24.23 4.11
CA GLU A 72 -19.13 -25.59 4.66
C GLU A 72 -17.68 -25.91 5.08
N HIS A 73 -17.46 -26.12 6.37
CA HIS A 73 -16.16 -26.54 6.90
C HIS A 73 -15.96 -28.05 6.75
N ILE A 74 -14.85 -28.46 6.13
CA ILE A 74 -14.48 -29.87 5.96
C ILE A 74 -13.25 -30.17 6.82
N THR A 75 -13.38 -31.11 7.75
CA THR A 75 -12.27 -31.47 8.66
C THR A 75 -11.23 -32.31 7.93
N VAL A 76 -10.14 -31.68 7.49
CA VAL A 76 -8.97 -32.36 6.91
C VAL A 76 -8.17 -33.06 8.00
N SER A 77 -8.05 -34.39 7.96
CA SER A 77 -7.23 -35.11 8.96
C SER A 77 -5.73 -34.82 8.76
N PRO A 78 -4.88 -34.94 9.80
CA PRO A 78 -3.43 -34.80 9.64
C PRO A 78 -2.81 -35.80 8.66
N ALA A 79 -3.42 -36.99 8.51
CA ALA A 79 -2.98 -37.99 7.55
C ALA A 79 -3.29 -37.60 6.10
N ASP A 80 -4.48 -37.02 5.84
CA ASP A 80 -4.87 -36.48 4.54
C ASP A 80 -4.04 -35.24 4.19
N ASP A 81 -3.87 -34.31 5.13
CA ASP A 81 -3.01 -33.13 5.00
C ASP A 81 -1.58 -33.52 4.58
N ALA A 82 -0.98 -34.49 5.28
CA ALA A 82 0.36 -34.97 4.98
C ALA A 82 0.43 -35.77 3.66
N ARG A 83 -0.63 -36.49 3.24
CA ARG A 83 -0.71 -37.16 1.93
C ARG A 83 -0.74 -36.13 0.80
N ILE A 84 -1.66 -35.17 0.90
CA ILE A 84 -1.93 -34.16 -0.12
C ILE A 84 -0.73 -33.22 -0.26
N LEU A 85 -0.12 -32.79 0.86
CA LEU A 85 1.11 -32.00 0.84
C LEU A 85 2.24 -32.71 0.09
N ARG A 86 2.47 -34.00 0.35
CA ARG A 86 3.48 -34.80 -0.36
C ARG A 86 3.16 -34.97 -1.85
N ARG A 87 1.89 -35.08 -2.25
CA ARG A 87 1.48 -35.09 -3.66
C ARG A 87 1.76 -33.76 -4.35
N ILE A 88 1.43 -32.64 -3.70
CA ILE A 88 1.67 -31.28 -4.22
C ILE A 88 3.17 -30.99 -4.32
N ASP A 89 3.96 -31.28 -3.27
CA ASP A 89 5.42 -31.11 -3.29
C ASP A 89 6.05 -31.91 -4.43
N MET A 90 5.71 -33.21 -4.57
CA MET A 90 6.29 -34.06 -5.62
C MET A 90 5.90 -33.67 -7.05
N ALA A 91 4.74 -33.06 -7.26
CA ALA A 91 4.29 -32.62 -8.58
C ALA A 91 4.87 -31.26 -8.98
N LEU A 92 4.89 -30.30 -8.05
CA LEU A 92 5.20 -28.90 -8.37
C LEU A 92 6.65 -28.52 -8.09
N LEU A 93 7.21 -28.99 -6.97
CA LEU A 93 8.50 -28.51 -6.49
C LEU A 93 9.66 -28.91 -7.44
N PRO A 94 9.75 -30.15 -7.98
CA PRO A 94 10.81 -30.50 -8.94
C PRO A 94 10.85 -29.60 -10.18
N LEU A 95 9.68 -29.22 -10.72
CA LEU A 95 9.60 -28.30 -11.86
C LEU A 95 10.12 -26.91 -11.48
N MET A 96 9.72 -26.39 -10.32
CA MET A 96 10.19 -25.09 -9.81
C MET A 96 11.70 -25.09 -9.52
N LEU A 97 12.23 -26.16 -8.92
CA LEU A 97 13.66 -26.31 -8.66
C LEU A 97 14.48 -26.35 -9.97
N ALA A 98 14.05 -27.15 -10.95
CA ALA A 98 14.75 -27.28 -12.23
C ALA A 98 14.81 -25.93 -12.98
N VAL A 99 13.69 -25.21 -13.06
CA VAL A 99 13.62 -23.90 -13.73
C VAL A 99 14.48 -22.85 -13.00
N TYR A 100 14.46 -22.80 -11.66
CA TYR A 100 15.25 -21.81 -10.91
C TYR A 100 16.75 -22.12 -10.92
N PHE A 101 17.14 -23.39 -10.99
CA PHE A 101 18.52 -23.83 -11.21
C PHE A 101 19.04 -23.41 -12.60
N LEU A 102 18.24 -23.61 -13.65
CA LEU A 102 18.55 -23.15 -15.00
C LEU A 102 18.62 -21.61 -15.08
N GLN A 103 17.76 -20.90 -14.34
CA GLN A 103 17.75 -19.43 -14.29
C GLN A 103 19.05 -18.88 -13.71
N ALA A 104 19.55 -19.51 -12.64
CA ALA A 104 20.85 -19.19 -12.09
C ALA A 104 22.01 -19.59 -13.05
N LEU A 105 21.90 -20.73 -13.75
CA LEU A 105 22.92 -21.19 -14.72
C LEU A 105 23.10 -20.21 -15.88
N ASP A 106 22.01 -19.76 -16.51
CA ASP A 106 22.07 -18.81 -17.63
C ASP A 106 22.73 -17.47 -17.23
N LYS A 107 22.42 -16.96 -16.03
CA LYS A 107 23.08 -15.77 -15.47
C LYS A 107 24.60 -15.95 -15.31
N ALA A 108 25.05 -17.15 -14.92
CA ALA A 108 26.48 -17.47 -14.90
C ALA A 108 27.05 -17.74 -16.31
N THR A 109 26.23 -18.19 -17.26
CA THR A 109 26.65 -18.60 -18.61
C THR A 109 27.29 -17.47 -19.41
N LEU A 110 26.89 -16.21 -19.24
CA LEU A 110 27.60 -15.09 -19.88
C LEU A 110 29.06 -14.96 -19.39
N SER A 111 29.30 -15.17 -18.10
CA SER A 111 30.65 -15.12 -17.50
C SER A 111 31.49 -16.36 -17.86
N TYR A 112 30.84 -17.50 -18.08
CA TYR A 112 31.49 -18.69 -18.60
C TYR A 112 31.86 -18.52 -20.09
N ALA A 113 30.94 -18.02 -20.91
CA ALA A 113 31.15 -17.78 -22.33
C ALA A 113 32.32 -16.81 -22.60
N SER A 114 32.52 -15.78 -21.77
CA SER A 114 33.66 -14.86 -21.91
C SER A 114 35.03 -15.53 -21.71
N ILE A 115 35.12 -16.58 -20.88
CA ILE A 115 36.37 -17.33 -20.67
C ILE A 115 36.72 -18.16 -21.91
N PHE A 116 35.72 -18.58 -22.69
CA PHE A 116 35.88 -19.42 -23.88
C PHE A 116 35.76 -18.64 -25.20
N GLY A 117 36.26 -17.40 -25.23
CA GLY A 117 36.50 -16.63 -26.45
C GLY A 117 35.33 -15.79 -26.98
N LEU A 118 34.20 -15.70 -26.27
CA LEU A 118 33.05 -14.86 -26.70
C LEU A 118 33.45 -13.39 -26.97
N ILE A 119 34.33 -12.83 -26.14
CA ILE A 119 34.78 -11.44 -26.24
C ILE A 119 35.54 -11.21 -27.57
N ASP A 120 36.48 -12.10 -27.87
CA ASP A 120 37.35 -12.00 -29.05
C ASP A 120 36.57 -12.30 -30.34
N ASP A 121 35.79 -13.37 -30.37
CA ASP A 121 35.01 -13.79 -31.56
C ASP A 121 33.86 -12.85 -31.93
N THR A 122 33.35 -12.06 -30.97
CA THR A 122 32.26 -11.08 -31.23
C THR A 122 32.72 -9.62 -31.13
N HIS A 123 34.04 -9.42 -31.02
CA HIS A 123 34.75 -8.14 -31.05
C HIS A 123 34.20 -7.10 -30.06
N LEU A 124 33.96 -7.53 -28.80
CA LEU A 124 33.42 -6.65 -27.77
C LEU A 124 34.47 -5.63 -27.29
N VAL A 125 34.15 -4.33 -27.40
CA VAL A 125 35.07 -3.24 -27.04
C VAL A 125 34.54 -2.36 -25.90
N GLY A 126 35.43 -1.98 -24.98
CA GLY A 126 35.08 -1.13 -23.83
C GLY A 126 33.97 -1.73 -22.96
N ASP A 127 33.01 -0.91 -22.56
CA ASP A 127 31.91 -1.30 -21.66
C ASP A 127 30.89 -2.27 -22.27
N GLN A 128 31.04 -2.69 -23.54
CA GLN A 128 30.06 -3.55 -24.22
C GLN A 128 29.78 -4.85 -23.48
N PHE A 129 30.81 -5.52 -22.94
CA PHE A 129 30.61 -6.74 -22.14
C PHE A 129 29.83 -6.47 -20.84
N SER A 130 30.13 -5.37 -20.15
CA SER A 130 29.41 -4.91 -18.95
C SER A 130 27.93 -4.67 -19.25
N TRP A 131 27.63 -4.03 -20.39
CA TRP A 131 26.26 -3.79 -20.86
C TRP A 131 25.50 -5.09 -21.16
N LEU A 132 26.14 -6.14 -21.69
CA LEU A 132 25.50 -7.45 -21.90
C LEU A 132 25.05 -8.10 -20.59
N GLY A 133 25.76 -7.88 -19.48
CA GLY A 133 25.30 -8.28 -18.15
C GLY A 133 24.17 -7.39 -17.62
N SER A 134 24.32 -6.07 -17.76
CA SER A 134 23.36 -5.10 -17.21
C SER A 134 21.98 -5.10 -17.88
N ILE A 135 21.91 -5.33 -19.21
CA ILE A 135 20.66 -5.24 -19.97
C ILE A 135 19.58 -6.23 -19.48
N VAL A 136 20.00 -7.40 -18.98
CA VAL A 136 19.10 -8.41 -18.40
C VAL A 136 18.32 -7.83 -17.23
N SER A 137 18.98 -7.08 -16.34
CA SER A 137 18.34 -6.44 -15.17
C SER A 137 17.43 -5.28 -15.56
N VAL A 138 17.77 -4.54 -16.63
CA VAL A 138 16.93 -3.46 -17.18
C VAL A 138 15.66 -4.02 -17.81
N ALA A 139 15.76 -5.10 -18.60
CA ALA A 139 14.61 -5.81 -19.15
C ALA A 139 13.69 -6.36 -18.04
N GLN A 140 14.29 -6.95 -16.99
CA GLN A 140 13.54 -7.44 -15.83
C GLN A 140 12.76 -6.33 -15.12
N LEU A 141 13.36 -5.15 -14.93
CA LEU A 141 12.72 -3.99 -14.31
C LEU A 141 11.50 -3.51 -15.11
N VAL A 142 11.64 -3.36 -16.43
CA VAL A 142 10.56 -2.89 -17.32
C VAL A 142 9.40 -3.88 -17.37
N MET A 143 9.68 -5.18 -17.34
CA MET A 143 8.68 -6.22 -17.55
C MET A 143 7.83 -6.57 -16.31
N GLN A 144 8.20 -6.16 -15.09
CA GLN A 144 7.46 -6.53 -13.88
C GLN A 144 5.98 -6.11 -13.90
N LEU A 145 5.67 -4.88 -14.33
CA LEU A 145 4.27 -4.41 -14.39
C LEU A 145 3.44 -5.15 -15.47
N PRO A 146 3.90 -5.28 -16.73
CA PRO A 146 3.25 -6.16 -17.72
C PRO A 146 3.02 -7.59 -17.23
N ILE A 147 4.02 -8.18 -16.56
CA ILE A 147 3.94 -9.54 -16.02
C ILE A 147 2.92 -9.63 -14.89
N SER A 148 2.84 -8.64 -13.99
CA SER A 148 1.83 -8.63 -12.91
C SER A 148 0.40 -8.75 -13.45
N LEU A 149 0.11 -8.07 -14.56
CA LEU A 149 -1.20 -8.09 -15.23
C LEU A 149 -1.42 -9.40 -15.99
N ALA A 150 -0.38 -9.93 -16.64
CA ALA A 150 -0.42 -11.23 -17.29
C ALA A 150 -0.69 -12.36 -16.28
N LEU A 151 -0.06 -12.33 -15.10
CA LEU A 151 -0.26 -13.34 -14.04
C LEU A 151 -1.65 -13.32 -13.40
N VAL A 152 -2.39 -12.21 -13.50
CA VAL A 152 -3.81 -12.19 -13.12
C VAL A 152 -4.67 -12.80 -14.23
N LYS A 153 -4.49 -12.37 -15.48
CA LYS A 153 -5.41 -12.72 -16.58
C LYS A 153 -5.17 -14.07 -17.24
N LEU A 154 -3.94 -14.58 -17.23
CA LEU A 154 -3.54 -15.77 -17.97
C LEU A 154 -3.37 -16.98 -17.03
N PRO A 155 -3.53 -18.22 -17.54
CA PRO A 155 -3.31 -19.42 -16.73
C PRO A 155 -1.83 -19.49 -16.32
N ILE A 156 -1.55 -19.46 -15.01
CA ILE A 156 -0.21 -19.16 -14.48
C ILE A 156 0.85 -20.24 -14.80
N GLY A 157 0.46 -21.51 -14.85
CA GLY A 157 1.33 -22.63 -15.23
C GLY A 157 1.67 -22.56 -16.72
N LYS A 158 0.67 -22.46 -17.59
CA LYS A 158 0.86 -22.36 -19.05
C LYS A 158 1.64 -21.09 -19.43
N PHE A 159 1.30 -19.94 -18.83
CA PHE A 159 1.98 -18.66 -19.05
C PHE A 159 3.46 -18.72 -18.66
N THR A 160 3.77 -19.22 -17.47
CA THR A 160 5.17 -19.32 -17.01
C THR A 160 5.95 -20.31 -17.86
N SER A 161 5.34 -21.43 -18.25
CA SER A 161 5.95 -22.42 -19.15
C SER A 161 6.25 -21.82 -20.53
N ALA A 162 5.35 -21.01 -21.09
CA ALA A 162 5.57 -20.30 -22.35
C ALA A 162 6.69 -19.25 -22.24
N MET A 163 6.81 -18.55 -21.11
CA MET A 163 7.93 -17.64 -20.87
C MET A 163 9.27 -18.38 -20.72
N VAL A 164 9.30 -19.52 -20.03
CA VAL A 164 10.50 -20.37 -19.93
C VAL A 164 10.87 -20.97 -21.30
N LEU A 165 9.89 -21.30 -22.15
CA LEU A 165 10.13 -21.73 -23.52
C LEU A 165 10.77 -20.62 -24.37
N LEU A 166 10.20 -19.40 -24.34
CA LEU A 166 10.72 -18.26 -25.08
C LEU A 166 12.13 -17.85 -24.59
N TRP A 167 12.38 -17.92 -23.29
CA TRP A 167 13.71 -17.76 -22.69
C TRP A 167 14.69 -18.82 -23.20
N GLY A 168 14.35 -20.11 -23.11
CA GLY A 168 15.20 -21.22 -23.59
C GLY A 168 15.49 -21.16 -25.10
N LEU A 169 14.50 -20.78 -25.90
CA LEU A 169 14.68 -20.52 -27.34
C LEU A 169 15.59 -19.32 -27.61
N THR A 170 15.48 -18.26 -26.82
CA THR A 170 16.36 -17.07 -26.94
C THR A 170 17.80 -17.41 -26.54
N LEU A 171 18.00 -18.18 -25.47
CA LEU A 171 19.30 -18.68 -25.03
C LEU A 171 19.93 -19.59 -26.09
N THR A 172 19.14 -20.52 -26.66
CA THR A 172 19.55 -21.32 -27.83
C THR A 172 19.93 -20.43 -29.01
N GLY A 173 19.18 -19.35 -29.25
CA GLY A 173 19.43 -18.35 -30.30
C GLY A 173 20.77 -17.62 -30.16
N MET A 174 21.32 -17.50 -28.95
CA MET A 174 22.63 -16.85 -28.73
C MET A 174 23.80 -17.59 -29.40
N THR A 175 23.62 -18.86 -29.75
CA THR A 175 24.59 -19.69 -30.51
C THR A 175 24.99 -19.04 -31.84
N TRP A 176 24.09 -18.26 -32.48
CA TRP A 176 24.31 -17.59 -33.76
C TRP A 176 24.59 -16.08 -33.65
N ALA A 177 24.86 -15.57 -32.44
CA ALA A 177 25.18 -14.16 -32.24
C ALA A 177 26.68 -13.90 -32.42
N HIS A 178 27.03 -13.12 -33.43
CA HIS A 178 28.41 -12.85 -33.86
C HIS A 178 28.87 -11.40 -33.62
N ASN A 179 28.05 -10.57 -32.98
CA ASN A 179 28.37 -9.18 -32.68
C ASN A 179 27.58 -8.63 -31.48
N PHE A 180 28.06 -7.52 -30.93
CA PHE A 180 27.45 -6.83 -29.78
C PHE A 180 25.95 -6.54 -29.95
N PRO A 181 25.44 -5.96 -31.07
CA PRO A 181 23.99 -5.74 -31.25
C PRO A 181 23.12 -7.01 -31.18
N GLN A 182 23.57 -8.13 -31.77
CA GLN A 182 22.86 -9.41 -31.70
C GLN A 182 22.82 -9.96 -30.28
N LEU A 183 23.96 -9.96 -29.59
CA LEU A 183 24.05 -10.37 -28.18
C LEU A 183 23.19 -9.48 -27.27
N MET A 184 23.18 -8.17 -27.51
CA MET A 184 22.42 -7.17 -26.77
C MET A 184 20.91 -7.41 -26.89
N ALA A 185 20.40 -7.58 -28.12
CA ALA A 185 19.00 -7.89 -28.36
C ALA A 185 18.59 -9.22 -27.73
N ALA A 186 19.40 -10.28 -27.89
CA ALA A 186 19.12 -11.58 -27.29
C ALA A 186 19.09 -11.51 -25.77
N ARG A 187 20.06 -10.85 -25.12
CA ARG A 187 20.10 -10.72 -23.65
C ARG A 187 18.97 -9.83 -23.10
N PHE A 188 18.48 -8.84 -23.87
CA PHE A 188 17.27 -8.09 -23.51
C PHE A 188 16.02 -8.99 -23.52
N PHE A 189 15.76 -9.74 -24.60
CA PHE A 189 14.58 -10.61 -24.68
C PHE A 189 14.64 -11.75 -23.66
N LEU A 190 15.81 -12.36 -23.49
CA LEU A 190 16.11 -13.33 -22.43
C LEU A 190 15.73 -12.78 -21.06
N GLY A 191 16.21 -11.58 -20.70
CA GLY A 191 15.84 -10.93 -19.44
C GLY A 191 14.35 -10.61 -19.32
N ALA A 192 13.70 -10.23 -20.43
CA ALA A 192 12.28 -9.90 -20.48
C ALA A 192 11.37 -11.12 -20.26
N PHE A 193 11.78 -12.32 -20.71
CA PHE A 193 11.08 -13.58 -20.47
C PHE A 193 11.42 -14.16 -19.08
N GLU A 194 12.70 -14.16 -18.70
CA GLU A 194 13.19 -14.63 -17.39
C GLU A 194 12.53 -13.87 -16.22
N ALA A 195 12.16 -12.60 -16.45
CA ALA A 195 11.47 -11.72 -15.51
C ALA A 195 10.19 -12.32 -14.87
N SER A 196 9.54 -13.31 -15.52
CA SER A 196 8.30 -13.89 -15.00
C SER A 196 8.52 -14.92 -13.89
N VAL A 197 9.65 -15.64 -13.90
CA VAL A 197 9.84 -16.84 -13.06
C VAL A 197 9.69 -16.52 -11.57
N GLY A 198 10.32 -15.42 -11.11
CA GLY A 198 10.25 -14.95 -9.72
C GLY A 198 8.82 -14.67 -9.23
N PRO A 199 8.08 -13.71 -9.80
CA PRO A 199 6.72 -13.41 -9.38
C PRO A 199 5.74 -14.57 -9.63
N SER A 200 5.92 -15.36 -10.68
CA SER A 200 5.16 -16.61 -10.88
C SER A 200 5.35 -17.57 -9.72
N PHE A 201 6.59 -17.81 -9.28
CA PHE A 201 6.87 -18.80 -8.24
C PHE A 201 6.40 -18.34 -6.86
N VAL A 202 6.42 -17.04 -6.57
CA VAL A 202 5.76 -16.49 -5.37
C VAL A 202 4.26 -16.73 -5.40
N ALA A 203 3.58 -16.40 -6.51
CA ALA A 203 2.13 -16.58 -6.64
C ALA A 203 1.71 -18.07 -6.62
N ILE A 204 2.44 -18.96 -7.31
CA ILE A 204 2.24 -20.41 -7.23
C ILE A 204 2.46 -20.90 -5.78
N THR A 205 3.47 -20.38 -5.08
CA THR A 205 3.70 -20.75 -3.67
C THR A 205 2.55 -20.32 -2.76
N GLN A 206 1.97 -19.13 -2.98
CA GLN A 206 0.78 -18.66 -2.24
C GLN A 206 -0.49 -19.47 -2.55
N MET A 207 -0.64 -19.98 -3.78
CA MET A 207 -1.83 -20.67 -4.26
C MET A 207 -1.94 -22.14 -3.84
N TRP A 208 -0.84 -22.80 -3.46
CA TRP A 208 -0.79 -24.25 -3.22
C TRP A 208 -0.38 -24.68 -1.80
N TRP A 209 0.24 -23.80 -1.01
CA TRP A 209 0.79 -24.13 0.31
C TRP A 209 0.27 -23.23 1.43
N ARG A 210 0.15 -23.77 2.64
CA ARG A 210 -0.20 -23.02 3.86
C ARG A 210 0.89 -22.02 4.24
N ARG A 211 0.58 -20.94 4.97
CA ARG A 211 1.60 -19.94 5.37
C ARG A 211 2.80 -20.56 6.11
N ARG A 212 2.59 -21.56 6.98
CA ARG A 212 3.69 -22.35 7.60
C ARG A 212 4.62 -23.01 6.58
N GLU A 213 4.06 -23.53 5.49
CA GLU A 213 4.75 -24.34 4.48
C GLU A 213 5.52 -23.51 3.45
N GLN A 214 4.97 -22.35 3.07
CA GLN A 214 5.48 -21.46 2.02
C GLN A 214 6.94 -21.04 2.22
N THR A 215 7.34 -20.73 3.46
CA THR A 215 8.71 -20.26 3.76
C THR A 215 9.78 -21.28 3.39
N MET A 216 9.50 -22.58 3.60
CA MET A 216 10.43 -23.64 3.19
C MET A 216 10.49 -23.79 1.67
N ARG A 217 9.36 -23.68 0.94
CA ARG A 217 9.37 -23.83 -0.54
C ARG A 217 10.08 -22.66 -1.22
N ILE A 218 9.85 -21.43 -0.74
CA ILE A 218 10.58 -20.23 -1.19
C ILE A 218 12.07 -20.34 -0.90
N GLY A 219 12.46 -20.88 0.27
CA GLY A 219 13.85 -21.23 0.55
C GLY A 219 14.41 -22.27 -0.43
N SER A 220 13.69 -23.38 -0.65
CA SER A 220 14.15 -24.48 -1.51
C SER A 220 14.43 -24.07 -2.95
N TRP A 221 13.55 -23.29 -3.61
CA TRP A 221 13.89 -22.82 -4.97
C TRP A 221 14.99 -21.76 -4.96
N TYR A 222 15.05 -20.86 -3.96
CA TYR A 222 16.13 -19.88 -3.88
C TYR A 222 17.50 -20.52 -3.62
N CYS A 223 17.58 -21.65 -2.90
CA CYS A 223 18.80 -22.45 -2.72
C CYS A 223 19.43 -22.92 -4.04
N MET A 224 18.67 -22.99 -5.15
CA MET A 224 19.22 -23.39 -6.44
C MET A 224 20.30 -22.41 -6.94
N ASN A 225 20.25 -21.13 -6.55
CA ASN A 225 21.34 -20.17 -6.78
C ASN A 225 22.67 -20.69 -6.23
N GLY A 226 22.68 -21.22 -5.00
CA GLY A 226 23.86 -21.76 -4.35
C GLY A 226 24.34 -23.07 -4.97
N LEU A 227 23.42 -23.95 -5.40
CA LEU A 227 23.78 -25.17 -6.13
C LEU A 227 24.39 -24.88 -7.51
N THR A 228 23.94 -23.82 -8.19
CA THR A 228 24.56 -23.39 -9.46
C THR A 228 26.01 -22.96 -9.29
N TRP A 229 26.41 -22.40 -8.14
CA TRP A 229 27.81 -22.07 -7.86
C TRP A 229 28.67 -23.33 -7.61
N VAL A 230 28.05 -24.47 -7.28
CA VAL A 230 28.72 -25.77 -7.13
C VAL A 230 28.80 -26.52 -8.46
N PHE A 231 27.66 -26.69 -9.14
CA PHE A 231 27.56 -27.52 -10.35
C PHE A 231 27.86 -26.77 -11.65
N GLY A 232 27.58 -25.46 -11.72
CA GLY A 232 27.70 -24.70 -12.97
C GLY A 232 29.12 -24.63 -13.50
N SER A 233 30.11 -24.49 -12.62
CA SER A 233 31.53 -24.48 -13.03
C SER A 233 32.01 -25.87 -13.49
N LEU A 234 31.51 -26.95 -12.88
CA LEU A 234 31.82 -28.33 -13.28
C LEU A 234 31.18 -28.69 -14.63
N LEU A 235 29.89 -28.36 -14.82
CA LEU A 235 29.18 -28.52 -16.09
C LEU A 235 29.87 -27.73 -17.21
N THR A 236 30.23 -26.48 -16.94
CA THR A 236 30.93 -25.61 -17.89
C THR A 236 32.28 -26.18 -18.30
N TYR A 237 33.08 -26.66 -17.34
CA TYR A 237 34.37 -27.31 -17.63
C TYR A 237 34.19 -28.53 -18.55
N GLY A 238 33.19 -29.38 -18.27
CA GLY A 238 32.84 -30.51 -19.13
C GLY A 238 32.44 -30.08 -20.54
N LEU A 239 31.47 -29.15 -20.67
CA LEU A 239 30.98 -28.66 -21.96
C LEU A 239 32.05 -27.98 -22.81
N ALA A 240 32.97 -27.24 -22.16
CA ALA A 240 34.06 -26.56 -22.85
C ALA A 240 35.18 -27.50 -23.30
N SER A 241 35.23 -28.73 -22.78
CA SER A 241 36.19 -29.77 -23.18
C SER A 241 35.73 -30.63 -24.38
N ILE A 242 34.56 -30.34 -24.95
CA ILE A 242 34.01 -31.06 -26.11
C ILE A 242 34.68 -30.56 -27.39
N ASP A 243 35.50 -31.41 -28.01
CA ASP A 243 36.13 -31.13 -29.30
C ASP A 243 35.07 -31.16 -30.42
N SER A 244 34.88 -30.03 -31.12
CA SER A 244 33.87 -29.89 -32.18
C SER A 244 34.14 -28.69 -33.09
N HIS A 245 33.41 -28.60 -34.21
CA HIS A 245 33.44 -27.44 -35.10
C HIS A 245 32.76 -26.17 -34.53
N MET A 246 31.97 -26.28 -33.45
CA MET A 246 31.37 -25.13 -32.77
C MET A 246 32.32 -24.59 -31.70
N ARG A 247 32.33 -23.26 -31.49
CA ARG A 247 33.12 -22.65 -30.43
C ARG A 247 32.59 -23.06 -29.05
N PRO A 248 33.42 -23.20 -28.00
CA PRO A 248 32.93 -23.77 -26.74
C PRO A 248 31.83 -22.92 -26.09
N TYR A 249 31.85 -21.59 -26.23
CA TYR A 249 30.73 -20.75 -25.77
C TYR A 249 29.40 -21.01 -26.51
N GLN A 250 29.46 -21.37 -27.80
CA GLN A 250 28.27 -21.74 -28.59
C GLN A 250 27.69 -23.06 -28.08
N ILE A 251 28.55 -24.05 -27.78
CA ILE A 251 28.14 -25.33 -27.18
C ILE A 251 27.42 -25.08 -25.85
N ILE A 252 27.95 -24.19 -25.00
CA ILE A 252 27.37 -23.88 -23.69
C ILE A 252 25.99 -23.19 -23.83
N PHE A 253 25.85 -22.19 -24.70
CA PHE A 253 24.54 -21.55 -24.97
C PHE A 253 23.52 -22.55 -25.54
N LEU A 254 23.92 -23.36 -26.52
CA LEU A 254 23.08 -24.39 -27.14
C LEU A 254 22.61 -25.43 -26.11
N PHE A 255 23.52 -25.95 -25.28
CA PHE A 255 23.22 -27.00 -24.30
C PHE A 255 22.23 -26.52 -23.21
N PHE A 256 22.52 -25.39 -22.56
CA PHE A 256 21.61 -24.85 -21.54
C PHE A 256 20.30 -24.33 -22.14
N GLY A 257 20.32 -23.80 -23.37
CA GLY A 257 19.12 -23.43 -24.12
C GLY A 257 18.20 -24.63 -24.39
N VAL A 258 18.74 -25.71 -24.95
CA VAL A 258 17.97 -26.94 -25.26
C VAL A 258 17.43 -27.62 -24.00
N ILE A 259 18.20 -27.68 -22.91
CA ILE A 259 17.69 -28.20 -21.63
C ILE A 259 16.57 -27.31 -21.08
N THR A 260 16.68 -25.99 -21.21
CA THR A 260 15.62 -25.06 -20.79
C THR A 260 14.36 -25.23 -21.63
N VAL A 261 14.48 -25.45 -22.95
CA VAL A 261 13.34 -25.79 -23.83
C VAL A 261 12.69 -27.13 -23.43
N ALA A 262 13.48 -28.15 -23.10
CA ALA A 262 12.97 -29.45 -22.65
C ALA A 262 12.23 -29.35 -21.31
N VAL A 263 12.78 -28.60 -20.33
CA VAL A 263 12.12 -28.33 -19.05
C VAL A 263 10.88 -27.46 -19.23
N ALA A 264 10.87 -26.50 -20.15
CA ALA A 264 9.68 -25.72 -20.49
C ALA A 264 8.55 -26.59 -21.06
N GLY A 265 8.88 -27.56 -21.92
CA GLY A 265 7.93 -28.54 -22.45
C GLY A 265 7.34 -29.42 -21.34
N ALA A 266 8.20 -29.96 -20.46
CA ALA A 266 7.77 -30.72 -19.28
C ALA A 266 6.84 -29.88 -18.38
N MET A 267 7.21 -28.63 -18.10
CA MET A 267 6.41 -27.70 -17.30
C MET A 267 5.06 -27.39 -17.97
N PHE A 268 5.00 -27.21 -19.29
CA PHE A 268 3.77 -26.92 -20.02
C PHE A 268 2.73 -28.05 -19.94
N PHE A 269 3.17 -29.31 -19.89
CA PHE A 269 2.27 -30.47 -19.77
C PHE A 269 1.91 -30.85 -18.33
N TRP A 270 2.81 -30.63 -17.36
CA TRP A 270 2.63 -31.09 -15.97
C TRP A 270 2.33 -30.00 -14.94
N MET A 271 2.64 -28.72 -15.18
CA MET A 271 2.31 -27.63 -14.25
C MET A 271 0.81 -27.27 -14.35
N PRO A 272 -0.01 -27.51 -13.32
CA PRO A 272 -1.41 -27.07 -13.29
C PRO A 272 -1.53 -25.54 -13.11
N ASP A 273 -2.61 -24.97 -13.63
CA ASP A 273 -2.90 -23.54 -13.47
C ASP A 273 -3.65 -23.20 -12.16
N SER A 274 -4.22 -24.20 -11.49
CA SER A 274 -4.93 -24.05 -10.20
C SER A 274 -5.07 -25.40 -9.48
N PRO A 275 -5.41 -25.40 -8.17
CA PRO A 275 -5.84 -26.61 -7.46
C PRO A 275 -7.10 -27.27 -8.06
N THR A 276 -7.96 -26.49 -8.72
CA THR A 276 -9.19 -26.99 -9.35
C THR A 276 -8.91 -27.75 -10.66
N GLU A 277 -7.92 -27.31 -11.44
CA GLU A 277 -7.48 -27.93 -12.71
C GLU A 277 -6.43 -29.06 -12.50
N ALA A 278 -6.20 -29.49 -11.24
CA ALA A 278 -5.13 -30.41 -10.85
C ALA A 278 -5.33 -31.86 -11.32
N LYS A 279 -4.62 -32.29 -12.37
CA LYS A 279 -4.73 -33.66 -12.90
C LYS A 279 -4.14 -34.77 -12.01
N PHE A 280 -3.29 -34.45 -11.03
CA PHE A 280 -2.65 -35.42 -10.14
C PHE A 280 -3.38 -35.64 -8.79
N LEU A 281 -4.52 -34.96 -8.59
CA LEU A 281 -5.39 -35.12 -7.42
C LEU A 281 -6.74 -35.71 -7.88
N SER A 282 -7.32 -36.62 -7.09
CA SER A 282 -8.74 -36.99 -7.24
C SER A 282 -9.63 -35.82 -6.83
N ASP A 283 -10.91 -35.82 -7.21
CA ASP A 283 -11.79 -34.69 -6.92
C ASP A 283 -11.99 -34.47 -5.40
N ASP A 284 -12.00 -35.54 -4.59
CA ASP A 284 -11.94 -35.43 -3.12
C ASP A 284 -10.63 -34.80 -2.62
N ASP A 285 -9.47 -35.23 -3.15
CA ASP A 285 -8.17 -34.66 -2.81
C ASP A 285 -8.07 -33.18 -3.23
N LYS A 286 -8.78 -32.73 -4.29
CA LYS A 286 -8.87 -31.31 -4.68
C LYS A 286 -9.67 -30.49 -3.67
N VAL A 287 -10.82 -30.99 -3.23
CA VAL A 287 -11.64 -30.34 -2.18
C VAL A 287 -10.82 -30.20 -0.89
N LEU A 288 -10.16 -31.28 -0.47
CA LEU A 288 -9.27 -31.25 0.69
C LEU A 288 -8.06 -30.32 0.47
N ALA A 289 -7.46 -30.29 -0.73
CA ALA A 289 -6.36 -29.37 -1.07
C ALA A 289 -6.76 -27.89 -0.96
N ILE A 290 -7.98 -27.54 -1.36
CA ILE A 290 -8.55 -26.20 -1.21
C ILE A 290 -8.80 -25.90 0.27
N GLU A 291 -9.44 -26.81 1.00
CA GLU A 291 -9.81 -26.59 2.40
C GLU A 291 -8.59 -26.43 3.32
N ARG A 292 -7.48 -27.14 3.04
CA ARG A 292 -6.17 -26.91 3.70
C ARG A 292 -5.72 -25.45 3.66
N LEU A 293 -6.14 -24.69 2.64
CA LEU A 293 -5.80 -23.29 2.45
C LEU A 293 -6.82 -22.33 3.09
N ARG A 294 -7.97 -22.81 3.63
CA ARG A 294 -8.98 -21.96 4.29
C ARG A 294 -8.36 -21.10 5.39
N ASN A 295 -7.44 -21.68 6.18
CA ASN A 295 -6.73 -20.96 7.24
C ASN A 295 -5.76 -19.87 6.73
N ASN A 296 -5.38 -19.84 5.45
CA ASN A 296 -4.54 -18.76 4.91
C ASN A 296 -5.28 -17.42 4.79
N GLN A 297 -6.62 -17.41 4.68
CA GLN A 297 -7.45 -16.20 4.54
C GLN A 297 -7.09 -15.28 3.36
N MET A 298 -6.49 -15.84 2.29
CA MET A 298 -5.78 -15.08 1.24
C MET A 298 -6.43 -15.06 -0.15
N GLY A 299 -7.56 -15.76 -0.35
CA GLY A 299 -8.02 -16.18 -1.69
C GLY A 299 -7.10 -17.25 -2.30
N VAL A 300 -7.54 -17.89 -3.39
CA VAL A 300 -6.75 -18.90 -4.13
C VAL A 300 -6.34 -18.34 -5.49
N MET A 301 -7.28 -18.03 -6.40
CA MET A 301 -7.01 -17.41 -7.69
C MET A 301 -8.22 -16.64 -8.23
N SER A 302 -7.96 -15.41 -8.71
CA SER A 302 -8.92 -14.57 -9.43
C SER A 302 -8.38 -14.23 -10.81
N ARG A 303 -9.19 -14.41 -11.87
CA ARG A 303 -8.81 -14.05 -13.25
C ARG A 303 -9.15 -12.59 -13.59
N GLU A 304 -9.62 -11.81 -12.61
CA GLU A 304 -10.06 -10.42 -12.75
C GLU A 304 -8.97 -9.43 -12.31
N TRP A 305 -8.63 -8.47 -13.18
CA TRP A 305 -7.71 -7.38 -12.82
C TRP A 305 -8.44 -6.28 -12.03
N ARG A 306 -8.28 -6.30 -10.72
CA ARG A 306 -8.96 -5.38 -9.79
C ARG A 306 -8.16 -4.11 -9.57
N ARG A 307 -8.66 -3.00 -10.11
CA ARG A 307 -8.03 -1.67 -9.95
C ARG A 307 -7.96 -1.23 -8.48
N THR A 308 -8.91 -1.65 -7.65
CA THR A 308 -8.89 -1.48 -6.19
C THR A 308 -7.66 -2.16 -5.59
N HIS A 309 -7.50 -3.47 -5.78
CA HIS A 309 -6.38 -4.27 -5.29
C HIS A 309 -5.01 -3.73 -5.77
N PHE A 310 -4.92 -3.26 -7.03
CA PHE A 310 -3.72 -2.63 -7.58
C PHE A 310 -3.41 -1.28 -6.93
N SER A 311 -4.42 -0.41 -6.78
CA SER A 311 -4.28 0.89 -6.12
C SER A 311 -3.96 0.75 -4.63
N GLU A 312 -4.52 -0.27 -3.97
CA GLU A 312 -4.18 -0.61 -2.58
C GLU A 312 -2.71 -1.04 -2.49
N ALA A 313 -2.24 -1.99 -3.32
CA ALA A 313 -0.83 -2.39 -3.33
C ALA A 313 0.15 -1.21 -3.52
N LEU A 314 -0.24 -0.18 -4.27
CA LEU A 314 0.56 1.04 -4.50
C LEU A 314 0.50 2.06 -3.34
N ARG A 315 -0.48 2.00 -2.45
CA ARG A 315 -0.59 2.88 -1.26
C ARG A 315 -0.28 2.17 0.05
N ASP A 316 -0.21 0.85 0.03
CA ASP A 316 0.04 0.00 1.19
C ASP A 316 1.48 0.17 1.71
N VAL A 317 1.61 0.74 2.90
CA VAL A 317 2.90 1.08 3.52
C VAL A 317 3.80 -0.15 3.67
N LYS A 318 3.24 -1.35 3.96
CA LYS A 318 4.07 -2.57 4.05
C LYS A 318 4.66 -2.97 2.69
N THR A 319 3.97 -2.72 1.58
CA THR A 319 4.50 -2.98 0.22
C THR A 319 5.72 -2.11 -0.06
N TRP A 320 5.70 -0.84 0.32
CA TRP A 320 6.86 0.03 0.19
C TRP A 320 7.99 -0.33 1.17
N LEU A 321 7.67 -0.79 2.38
CA LEU A 321 8.69 -1.34 3.30
C LEU A 321 9.36 -2.61 2.72
N TRP A 322 8.59 -3.51 2.08
CA TRP A 322 9.15 -4.66 1.36
C TRP A 322 10.00 -4.22 0.16
N PHE A 323 9.54 -3.26 -0.64
CA PHE A 323 10.29 -2.67 -1.77
C PHE A 323 11.65 -2.15 -1.31
N VAL A 324 11.69 -1.31 -0.27
CA VAL A 324 12.94 -0.71 0.22
C VAL A 324 13.85 -1.77 0.86
N MET A 325 13.31 -2.72 1.63
CA MET A 325 14.13 -3.82 2.16
C MET A 325 14.76 -4.69 1.07
N VAL A 326 14.02 -5.03 0.00
CA VAL A 326 14.57 -5.81 -1.11
C VAL A 326 15.55 -4.99 -1.95
N PHE A 327 15.29 -3.71 -2.17
CA PHE A 327 16.28 -2.79 -2.77
C PHE A 327 17.58 -2.74 -1.95
N CYS A 328 17.48 -2.56 -0.63
CA CYS A 328 18.64 -2.46 0.26
C CYS A 328 19.45 -3.76 0.40
N ILE A 329 18.90 -4.95 0.11
CA ILE A 329 19.67 -6.20 0.07
C ILE A 329 20.18 -6.55 -1.34
N SER A 330 19.45 -6.19 -2.41
CA SER A 330 19.89 -6.45 -3.79
C SER A 330 21.09 -5.59 -4.22
N VAL A 331 21.23 -4.36 -3.68
CA VAL A 331 22.43 -3.53 -3.89
C VAL A 331 23.71 -4.22 -3.37
N PRO A 332 23.80 -4.65 -2.09
CA PRO A 332 24.90 -5.49 -1.61
C PRO A 332 25.00 -6.82 -2.36
N SER A 333 23.89 -7.48 -2.67
CA SER A 333 23.88 -8.79 -3.32
C SER A 333 24.63 -8.76 -4.65
N ASN A 334 24.26 -7.85 -5.56
CA ASN A 334 24.90 -7.81 -6.88
C ASN A 334 26.32 -7.24 -6.82
N GLY A 335 26.58 -6.27 -5.94
CA GLY A 335 27.95 -5.78 -5.70
C GLY A 335 28.90 -6.88 -5.21
N ILE A 336 28.47 -7.68 -4.22
CA ILE A 336 29.28 -8.78 -3.65
C ILE A 336 29.41 -9.94 -4.65
N SER A 337 28.39 -10.28 -5.45
CA SER A 337 28.53 -11.33 -6.46
C SER A 337 29.44 -10.92 -7.63
N THR A 338 29.39 -9.66 -8.08
CA THR A 338 30.23 -9.18 -9.19
C THR A 338 31.68 -9.01 -8.77
N PHE A 339 31.96 -8.41 -7.60
CA PHE A 339 33.32 -8.09 -7.17
C PHE A 339 33.93 -9.12 -6.20
N GLY A 340 33.15 -10.06 -5.66
CA GLY A 340 33.62 -11.11 -4.76
C GLY A 340 34.78 -11.95 -5.29
N PRO A 341 34.73 -12.45 -6.55
CA PRO A 341 35.86 -13.15 -7.16
C PRO A 341 37.13 -12.29 -7.28
N LEU A 342 36.99 -10.98 -7.55
CA LEU A 342 38.12 -10.04 -7.63
C LEU A 342 38.71 -9.77 -6.24
N ILE A 343 37.87 -9.68 -5.20
CA ILE A 343 38.29 -9.60 -3.80
C ILE A 343 39.08 -10.87 -3.43
N ILE A 344 38.60 -12.08 -3.79
CA ILE A 344 39.36 -13.32 -3.58
C ILE A 344 40.71 -13.28 -4.33
N GLN A 345 40.72 -12.89 -5.61
CA GLN A 345 41.97 -12.81 -6.40
C GLN A 345 43.00 -11.86 -5.80
N SER A 346 42.58 -10.79 -5.10
CA SER A 346 43.51 -9.87 -4.42
C SER A 346 44.42 -10.54 -3.38
N PHE A 347 43.99 -11.67 -2.81
CA PHE A 347 44.78 -12.46 -1.87
C PHE A 347 44.98 -13.94 -2.28
N VAL A 348 44.38 -14.43 -3.37
CA VAL A 348 44.57 -15.78 -3.93
C VAL A 348 45.15 -15.68 -5.35
N SER A 349 46.44 -15.95 -5.49
CA SER A 349 47.23 -15.74 -6.71
C SER A 349 47.05 -16.80 -7.81
N ASP A 350 46.03 -17.65 -7.73
CA ASP A 350 45.71 -18.68 -8.73
C ASP A 350 44.21 -18.59 -9.10
N PRO A 351 43.88 -18.30 -10.38
CA PRO A 351 42.50 -18.26 -10.85
C PRO A 351 41.74 -19.57 -10.66
N PHE A 352 42.38 -20.75 -10.79
CA PHE A 352 41.69 -22.04 -10.65
C PHE A 352 41.30 -22.30 -9.19
N ARG A 353 42.22 -22.09 -8.22
CA ARG A 353 41.88 -22.08 -6.79
C ARG A 353 40.83 -21.02 -6.44
N THR A 354 40.85 -19.86 -7.10
CA THR A 354 39.83 -18.82 -6.89
C THR A 354 38.44 -19.30 -7.31
N MET A 355 38.29 -19.98 -8.45
CA MET A 355 37.02 -20.61 -8.84
C MET A 355 36.60 -21.72 -7.88
N LEU A 356 37.54 -22.54 -7.40
CA LEU A 356 37.26 -23.59 -6.39
C LEU A 356 36.72 -23.01 -5.06
N PHE A 357 37.11 -21.79 -4.67
CA PHE A 357 36.55 -21.13 -3.48
C PHE A 357 35.07 -20.74 -3.63
N ASN A 358 34.50 -20.72 -4.84
CA ASN A 358 33.05 -20.53 -5.02
C ASN A 358 32.22 -21.74 -4.55
N VAL A 359 32.80 -22.95 -4.53
CA VAL A 359 32.09 -24.16 -4.10
C VAL A 359 31.71 -24.10 -2.60
N PRO A 360 32.63 -23.78 -1.66
CA PRO A 360 32.27 -23.46 -0.28
C PRO A 360 31.24 -22.34 -0.12
N VAL A 361 31.25 -21.32 -0.98
CA VAL A 361 30.27 -20.21 -0.95
C VAL A 361 28.88 -20.68 -1.42
N GLY A 362 28.81 -21.54 -2.45
CA GLY A 362 27.56 -22.16 -2.89
C GLY A 362 26.96 -23.07 -1.81
N ILE A 363 27.81 -23.83 -1.12
CA ILE A 363 27.42 -24.66 0.03
C ILE A 363 26.93 -23.79 1.20
N SER A 364 27.65 -22.71 1.55
CA SER A 364 27.25 -21.83 2.66
C SER A 364 25.99 -21.03 2.35
N HIS A 365 25.74 -20.68 1.08
CA HIS A 365 24.46 -20.13 0.59
C HIS A 365 23.31 -21.11 0.87
N VAL A 366 23.44 -22.37 0.43
CA VAL A 366 22.40 -23.41 0.66
C VAL A 366 22.16 -23.64 2.15
N ILE A 367 23.22 -23.69 2.96
CA ILE A 367 23.11 -23.80 4.43
C ILE A 367 22.40 -22.58 5.02
N ALA A 368 22.77 -21.36 4.61
CA ALA A 368 22.19 -20.12 5.15
C ALA A 368 20.69 -20.00 4.85
N VAL A 369 20.29 -20.21 3.60
CA VAL A 369 18.88 -20.16 3.17
C VAL A 369 18.06 -21.29 3.81
N SER A 370 18.57 -22.53 3.81
CA SER A 370 17.85 -23.67 4.41
C SER A 370 17.69 -23.52 5.92
N THR A 371 18.73 -23.05 6.61
CA THR A 371 18.70 -22.81 8.05
C THR A 371 17.80 -21.63 8.40
N SER A 372 17.85 -20.53 7.64
CA SER A 372 17.01 -19.36 7.93
C SER A 372 15.53 -19.65 7.69
N ALA A 373 15.19 -20.39 6.63
CA ALA A 373 13.83 -20.86 6.36
C ALA A 373 13.33 -21.80 7.47
N TYR A 374 14.14 -22.79 7.88
CA TYR A 374 13.78 -23.73 8.96
C TYR A 374 13.61 -23.03 10.31
N VAL A 375 14.55 -22.17 10.70
CA VAL A 375 14.49 -21.41 11.96
C VAL A 375 13.28 -20.46 11.95
N SER A 376 13.02 -19.77 10.83
CA SER A 376 11.86 -18.88 10.72
C SER A 376 10.53 -19.63 10.76
N MET A 377 10.43 -20.81 10.12
CA MET A 377 9.27 -21.69 10.23
C MET A 377 9.08 -22.20 11.68
N LYS A 378 10.16 -22.60 12.35
CA LYS A 378 10.12 -23.20 13.70
C LYS A 378 9.84 -22.19 14.80
N TRP A 379 10.41 -20.99 14.72
CA TRP A 379 10.12 -19.90 15.65
C TRP A 379 8.82 -19.17 15.30
N LYS A 380 8.29 -19.34 14.10
CA LYS A 380 7.15 -18.58 13.51
C LYS A 380 7.45 -17.09 13.31
N LEU A 381 8.72 -16.67 13.40
CA LEU A 381 9.18 -15.27 13.33
C LEU A 381 10.09 -15.06 12.12
N LYS A 382 9.88 -13.97 11.37
CA LYS A 382 10.68 -13.63 10.16
C LYS A 382 11.71 -12.53 10.43
N GLY A 383 11.27 -11.35 10.85
CA GLY A 383 12.16 -10.21 11.13
C GLY A 383 13.37 -10.49 12.04
N PRO A 384 13.26 -11.21 13.17
CA PRO A 384 14.41 -11.44 14.06
C PRO A 384 15.47 -12.32 13.40
N VAL A 385 15.06 -13.23 12.51
CA VAL A 385 15.96 -14.05 11.70
C VAL A 385 16.62 -13.20 10.62
N ILE A 386 15.89 -12.32 9.94
CA ILE A 386 16.44 -11.37 8.96
C ILE A 386 17.47 -10.43 9.61
N ALA A 387 17.15 -9.86 10.79
CA ALA A 387 18.06 -8.99 11.52
C ALA A 387 19.32 -9.74 11.99
N LEU A 388 19.18 -10.98 12.47
CA LEU A 388 20.32 -11.82 12.83
C LEU A 388 21.22 -12.15 11.62
N LEU A 389 20.62 -12.42 10.45
CA LEU A 389 21.36 -12.64 9.21
C LEU A 389 22.09 -11.39 8.69
N CYS A 390 21.73 -10.18 9.12
CA CYS A 390 22.48 -8.97 8.78
C CYS A 390 23.80 -8.85 9.58
N VAL A 391 23.93 -9.52 10.73
CA VAL A 391 25.09 -9.38 11.61
C VAL A 391 26.38 -10.01 11.03
N PRO A 392 26.42 -11.26 10.55
CA PRO A 392 27.66 -11.82 9.98
C PRO A 392 28.15 -11.06 8.74
N PRO A 393 27.32 -10.61 7.78
CA PRO A 393 27.78 -9.78 6.66
C PRO A 393 28.35 -8.44 7.15
N MET A 394 27.74 -7.79 8.15
CA MET A 394 28.31 -6.56 8.73
C MET A 394 29.68 -6.81 9.38
N ILE A 395 29.88 -7.94 10.06
CA ILE A 395 31.19 -8.36 10.60
C ILE A 395 32.19 -8.61 9.45
N GLY A 396 31.77 -9.33 8.39
CA GLY A 396 32.60 -9.63 7.22
C GLY A 396 33.07 -8.38 6.47
N LEU A 397 32.15 -7.44 6.19
CA LEU A 397 32.48 -6.14 5.60
C LEU A 397 33.39 -5.30 6.51
N SER A 398 33.22 -5.39 7.84
CA SER A 398 34.09 -4.70 8.81
C SER A 398 35.51 -5.27 8.85
N ILE A 399 35.65 -6.60 8.73
CA ILE A 399 36.95 -7.27 8.59
C ILE A 399 37.64 -6.81 7.31
N LEU A 400 36.93 -6.82 6.18
CA LEU A 400 37.46 -6.38 4.89
C LEU A 400 37.83 -4.87 4.89
N LEU A 401 37.14 -4.02 5.64
CA LEU A 401 37.53 -2.60 5.79
C LEU A 401 38.78 -2.36 6.65
N HIS A 402 39.12 -3.28 7.55
CA HIS A 402 40.14 -3.05 8.57
C HIS A 402 41.48 -3.73 8.29
N TYR A 403 41.48 -4.86 7.57
CA TYR A 403 42.69 -5.63 7.29
C TYR A 403 43.31 -5.29 5.92
N PRO A 404 44.65 -5.15 5.83
CA PRO A 404 45.34 -5.06 4.55
C PRO A 404 45.03 -6.30 3.68
N HIS A 405 44.78 -6.08 2.39
CA HIS A 405 44.52 -7.15 1.43
C HIS A 405 45.84 -7.79 1.00
N ASP A 406 46.43 -8.59 1.89
CA ASP A 406 47.72 -9.26 1.68
C ASP A 406 47.64 -10.78 1.94
N ALA A 407 48.74 -11.48 1.62
CA ALA A 407 48.83 -12.93 1.79
C ALA A 407 48.98 -13.38 3.25
N ALA A 408 49.35 -12.50 4.17
CA ALA A 408 49.50 -12.81 5.60
C ALA A 408 48.14 -12.83 6.32
N HIS A 409 47.26 -11.88 5.97
CA HIS A 409 45.90 -11.77 6.51
C HIS A 409 44.87 -12.62 5.75
N ARG A 410 45.27 -13.32 4.66
CA ARG A 410 44.45 -14.21 3.83
C ARG A 410 43.42 -15.05 4.60
N GLY A 411 43.79 -15.66 5.73
CA GLY A 411 42.88 -16.49 6.52
C GLY A 411 41.74 -15.70 7.18
N VAL A 412 42.03 -14.47 7.64
CA VAL A 412 41.07 -13.54 8.24
C VAL A 412 40.18 -12.92 7.15
N LEU A 413 40.76 -12.56 6.00
CA LEU A 413 40.03 -12.04 4.83
C LEU A 413 39.06 -13.09 4.27
N LEU A 414 39.49 -14.35 4.14
CA LEU A 414 38.61 -15.47 3.75
C LEU A 414 37.48 -15.69 4.77
N ALA A 415 37.77 -15.63 6.08
CA ALA A 415 36.72 -15.73 7.10
C ALA A 415 35.69 -14.60 6.97
N GLY A 416 36.15 -13.35 6.81
CA GLY A 416 35.28 -12.19 6.57
C GLY A 416 34.43 -12.34 5.30
N TYR A 417 35.02 -12.85 4.22
CA TYR A 417 34.32 -13.13 2.96
C TYR A 417 33.26 -14.24 3.12
N PHE A 418 33.56 -15.34 3.80
CA PHE A 418 32.58 -16.39 4.07
C PHE A 418 31.42 -15.89 4.95
N CYS A 419 31.67 -14.98 5.90
CA CYS A 419 30.60 -14.35 6.68
C CYS A 419 29.60 -13.56 5.80
N LEU A 420 30.03 -12.98 4.67
CA LEU A 420 29.13 -12.31 3.72
C LEU A 420 28.06 -13.28 3.20
N SER A 421 28.43 -14.51 2.85
CA SER A 421 27.54 -15.48 2.16
C SER A 421 26.21 -15.76 2.89
N THR A 422 26.14 -15.48 4.20
CA THR A 422 24.91 -15.59 5.00
C THR A 422 23.82 -14.58 4.61
N PHE A 423 24.15 -13.48 3.92
CA PHE A 423 23.16 -12.51 3.44
C PHE A 423 22.10 -13.16 2.52
N THR A 424 22.47 -14.24 1.83
CA THR A 424 21.63 -14.91 0.83
C THR A 424 20.33 -15.47 1.44
N GLY A 425 20.31 -15.76 2.75
CA GLY A 425 19.13 -16.14 3.50
C GLY A 425 18.10 -15.03 3.76
N ILE A 426 18.42 -13.76 3.44
CA ILE A 426 17.55 -12.60 3.71
C ILE A 426 16.46 -12.46 2.63
N THR A 427 16.84 -12.41 1.36
CA THR A 427 15.92 -12.20 0.22
C THR A 427 14.73 -13.18 0.20
N PRO A 428 14.91 -14.52 0.29
CA PRO A 428 13.78 -15.46 0.32
C PRO A 428 12.91 -15.31 1.58
N LEU A 429 13.47 -14.87 2.72
CA LEU A 429 12.66 -14.56 3.89
C LEU A 429 11.82 -13.30 3.69
N ILE A 430 12.32 -12.26 3.01
CA ILE A 430 11.51 -11.07 2.68
C ILE A 430 10.40 -11.43 1.69
N TYR A 431 10.71 -12.19 0.62
CA TYR A 431 9.69 -12.69 -0.32
C TYR A 431 8.63 -13.53 0.40
N SER A 432 9.02 -14.39 1.35
CA SER A 432 8.08 -15.15 2.16
C SER A 432 7.30 -14.29 3.16
N TRP A 433 7.85 -13.16 3.63
CA TRP A 433 7.17 -12.28 4.60
C TRP A 433 6.13 -11.40 3.91
N SER A 434 6.45 -10.83 2.74
CA SER A 434 5.50 -10.07 1.92
C SER A 434 4.36 -10.95 1.40
N ALA A 435 4.69 -12.15 0.89
CA ALA A 435 3.71 -13.11 0.40
C ALA A 435 2.68 -13.56 1.46
N GLN A 436 3.10 -13.66 2.73
CA GLN A 436 2.22 -14.08 3.84
C GLN A 436 1.41 -12.94 4.46
N ASN A 437 1.73 -11.69 4.13
CA ASN A 437 1.05 -10.50 4.65
C ASN A 437 0.29 -9.74 3.54
N THR A 438 -0.06 -10.43 2.45
CA THR A 438 -0.85 -9.85 1.34
C THR A 438 -1.95 -10.82 0.91
N ALA A 439 -3.19 -10.35 0.81
CA ALA A 439 -4.34 -11.10 0.27
C ALA A 439 -5.01 -10.35 -0.89
N GLY A 440 -5.93 -11.00 -1.60
CA GLY A 440 -6.55 -10.49 -2.82
C GLY A 440 -5.62 -10.64 -4.02
N ASP A 441 -6.03 -11.35 -5.07
CA ASP A 441 -5.07 -11.96 -6.00
C ASP A 441 -4.31 -10.93 -6.86
N THR A 442 -5.01 -9.92 -7.39
CA THR A 442 -4.38 -8.78 -8.04
C THR A 442 -3.41 -8.03 -7.09
N LYS A 443 -3.71 -7.94 -5.79
CA LYS A 443 -2.85 -7.25 -4.81
C LYS A 443 -1.57 -8.04 -4.55
N ARG A 444 -1.68 -9.36 -4.36
CA ARG A 444 -0.53 -10.29 -4.21
C ARG A 444 0.42 -10.20 -5.40
N LYS A 445 -0.12 -10.23 -6.62
CA LYS A 445 0.64 -10.17 -7.88
C LYS A 445 1.28 -8.79 -8.10
N THR A 446 0.59 -7.70 -7.75
CA THR A 446 1.13 -6.33 -7.78
C THR A 446 2.24 -6.12 -6.75
N THR A 447 2.02 -6.53 -5.50
CA THR A 447 3.00 -6.44 -4.40
C THR A 447 4.27 -7.22 -4.73
N SER A 448 4.13 -8.43 -5.30
CA SER A 448 5.26 -9.23 -5.79
C SER A 448 6.03 -8.49 -6.88
N ALA A 449 5.35 -7.93 -7.89
CA ALA A 449 6.00 -7.18 -8.96
C ALA A 449 6.74 -5.94 -8.46
N LEU A 450 6.16 -5.17 -7.52
CA LEU A 450 6.84 -4.04 -6.87
C LEU A 450 8.11 -4.50 -6.13
N VAL A 451 8.04 -5.59 -5.37
CA VAL A 451 9.19 -6.20 -4.71
C VAL A 451 10.29 -6.61 -5.70
N PHE A 452 9.93 -7.18 -6.85
CA PHE A 452 10.90 -7.50 -7.91
C PHE A 452 11.44 -6.26 -8.63
N ILE A 453 10.68 -5.16 -8.78
CA ILE A 453 11.22 -3.86 -9.27
C ILE A 453 12.30 -3.35 -8.30
N GLY A 454 12.04 -3.40 -6.99
CA GLY A 454 13.04 -3.04 -5.97
C GLY A 454 14.31 -3.88 -6.09
N SER A 455 14.16 -5.19 -6.34
CA SER A 455 15.28 -6.10 -6.58
C SER A 455 16.07 -5.75 -7.85
N SER A 456 15.39 -5.54 -8.98
CA SER A 456 16.04 -5.19 -10.25
C SER A 456 16.74 -3.83 -10.19
N ALA A 457 16.12 -2.83 -9.56
CA ALA A 457 16.75 -1.52 -9.34
C ALA A 457 17.99 -1.62 -8.44
N GLY A 458 17.93 -2.44 -7.39
CA GLY A 458 19.08 -2.70 -6.53
C GLY A 458 20.22 -3.40 -7.27
N ASN A 459 19.90 -4.40 -8.12
CA ASN A 459 20.89 -5.09 -8.94
C ASN A 459 21.58 -4.17 -9.94
N VAL A 460 20.86 -3.22 -10.55
CA VAL A 460 21.46 -2.21 -11.45
C VAL A 460 22.42 -1.28 -10.71
N ILE A 461 22.12 -0.90 -9.47
CA ILE A 461 22.94 0.05 -8.69
C ILE A 461 24.14 -0.62 -8.01
N GLY A 462 24.02 -1.87 -7.56
CA GLY A 462 25.05 -2.60 -6.79
C GLY A 462 26.48 -2.49 -7.34
N PRO A 463 26.73 -2.86 -8.61
CA PRO A 463 28.06 -2.78 -9.21
C PRO A 463 28.63 -1.36 -9.30
N LEU A 464 27.80 -0.33 -9.45
CA LEU A 464 28.23 1.07 -9.60
C LEU A 464 28.85 1.66 -8.31
N LEU A 465 28.67 0.97 -7.18
CA LEU A 465 29.30 1.31 -5.90
C LEU A 465 30.76 0.81 -5.79
N PHE A 466 31.21 -0.04 -6.71
CA PHE A 466 32.53 -0.68 -6.71
C PHE A 466 33.33 -0.23 -7.93
N THR A 467 34.27 0.69 -7.74
CA THR A 467 35.11 1.27 -8.80
C THR A 467 36.46 0.54 -8.90
N PRO A 468 36.96 0.21 -10.11
CA PRO A 468 38.28 -0.41 -10.29
C PRO A 468 39.43 0.38 -9.65
N ASP A 469 39.35 1.72 -9.65
CA ASP A 469 40.35 2.61 -9.03
C ASP A 469 40.46 2.47 -7.50
N GLU A 470 39.50 1.82 -6.85
CA GLU A 470 39.54 1.50 -5.41
C GLU A 470 40.07 0.09 -5.12
N ALA A 471 40.48 -0.67 -6.14
CA ALA A 471 41.05 -2.01 -5.96
C ALA A 471 42.38 -1.96 -5.19
N PRO A 472 42.69 -2.93 -4.31
CA PRO A 472 41.86 -4.10 -3.97
C PRO A 472 40.80 -3.83 -2.88
N GLY A 473 40.80 -2.67 -2.23
CA GLY A 473 40.05 -2.44 -0.99
C GLY A 473 38.60 -1.97 -1.12
N TYR A 474 38.17 -1.50 -2.30
CA TYR A 474 36.78 -1.15 -2.65
C TYR A 474 35.98 -0.37 -1.58
N SER A 475 36.66 0.55 -0.89
CA SER A 475 36.22 1.14 0.37
C SER A 475 34.84 1.79 0.34
N ARG A 476 34.44 2.37 -0.80
CA ARG A 476 33.14 3.03 -1.02
C ARG A 476 32.01 2.01 -1.02
N GLY A 477 32.14 0.95 -1.80
CA GLY A 477 31.15 -0.13 -1.91
C GLY A 477 30.98 -0.89 -0.60
N ILE A 478 32.08 -1.21 0.10
CA ILE A 478 32.01 -1.94 1.37
C ILE A 478 31.34 -1.07 2.47
N ARG A 479 31.65 0.23 2.55
CA ARG A 479 30.97 1.16 3.48
C ARG A 479 29.49 1.38 3.15
N ALA A 480 29.14 1.48 1.87
CA ALA A 480 27.75 1.61 1.44
C ALA A 480 26.94 0.36 1.81
N ASN A 481 27.48 -0.84 1.56
CA ASN A 481 26.83 -2.10 1.94
C ASN A 481 26.64 -2.21 3.46
N LEU A 482 27.62 -1.81 4.27
CA LEU A 482 27.52 -1.83 5.73
C LEU A 482 26.37 -0.94 6.24
N ALA A 483 26.19 0.25 5.65
CA ALA A 483 25.07 1.13 5.95
C ALA A 483 23.71 0.54 5.51
N LEU A 484 23.67 -0.13 4.35
CA LEU A 484 22.44 -0.77 3.85
C LEU A 484 22.00 -1.95 4.72
N PHE A 485 22.93 -2.78 5.21
CA PHE A 485 22.60 -3.84 6.19
C PHE A 485 22.04 -3.26 7.50
N ALA A 486 22.61 -2.17 8.02
CA ALA A 486 22.06 -1.47 9.18
C ALA A 486 20.65 -0.92 8.91
N THR A 487 20.41 -0.37 7.71
CA THR A 487 19.08 0.13 7.28
C THR A 487 18.04 -1.01 7.21
N VAL A 488 18.42 -2.21 6.74
CA VAL A 488 17.51 -3.38 6.76
C VAL A 488 17.09 -3.74 8.18
N ILE A 489 17.98 -3.68 9.17
CA ILE A 489 17.63 -3.93 10.58
C ILE A 489 16.59 -2.91 11.09
N VAL A 490 16.73 -1.63 10.74
CA VAL A 490 15.75 -0.58 11.10
C VAL A 490 14.41 -0.80 10.40
N LEU A 491 14.41 -1.10 9.10
CA LEU A 491 13.20 -1.38 8.33
C LEU A 491 12.45 -2.64 8.82
N VAL A 492 13.18 -3.68 9.25
CA VAL A 492 12.60 -4.84 9.94
C VAL A 492 11.88 -4.41 11.21
N GLY A 493 12.46 -3.50 12.01
CA GLY A 493 11.83 -2.93 13.21
C GLY A 493 10.56 -2.15 12.91
N LEU A 494 10.61 -1.25 11.92
CA LEU A 494 9.45 -0.45 11.48
C LEU A 494 8.31 -1.33 10.95
N THR A 495 8.64 -2.32 10.11
CA THR A 495 7.64 -3.23 9.54
C THR A 495 7.05 -4.16 10.60
N SER A 496 7.87 -4.60 11.56
CA SER A 496 7.41 -5.33 12.76
C SER A 496 6.36 -4.56 13.55
N PHE A 497 6.60 -3.25 13.75
CA PHE A 497 5.69 -2.37 14.47
C PHE A 497 4.40 -2.14 13.66
N HIS A 498 4.52 -1.85 12.36
CA HIS A 498 3.39 -1.62 11.47
C HIS A 498 2.46 -2.85 11.36
N LEU A 499 3.00 -4.07 11.23
CA LEU A 499 2.16 -5.29 11.21
C LEU A 499 1.44 -5.54 12.56
N ARG A 500 2.04 -5.19 13.71
CA ARG A 500 1.32 -5.24 15.00
C ARG A 500 0.24 -4.17 15.10
N TRP A 501 0.49 -2.97 14.57
CA TRP A 501 -0.49 -1.89 14.51
C TRP A 501 -1.70 -2.28 13.64
N LEU A 502 -1.49 -2.88 12.47
CA LEU A 502 -2.55 -3.45 11.63
C LEU A 502 -3.34 -4.55 12.36
N ASN A 503 -2.68 -5.50 13.04
CA ASN A 503 -3.36 -6.53 13.85
C ASN A 503 -4.22 -5.94 14.97
N ARG A 504 -3.75 -4.87 15.65
CA ARG A 504 -4.55 -4.16 16.65
C ARG A 504 -5.75 -3.44 16.02
N GLY A 505 -5.62 -2.94 14.79
CA GLY A 505 -6.74 -2.45 13.98
C GLY A 505 -7.77 -3.54 13.68
N HIS A 506 -7.33 -4.70 13.19
CA HIS A 506 -8.19 -5.86 12.91
C HIS A 506 -8.90 -6.35 14.18
N SER A 507 -8.18 -6.52 15.29
CA SER A 507 -8.77 -6.91 16.58
C SER A 507 -9.90 -5.96 17.02
N ARG A 508 -9.71 -4.64 16.86
CA ARG A 508 -10.75 -3.63 17.15
C ARG A 508 -11.95 -3.75 16.19
N ARG A 509 -11.71 -3.90 14.87
CA ARG A 509 -12.78 -4.10 13.87
C ARG A 509 -13.64 -5.34 14.19
N ARG A 510 -13.05 -6.41 14.74
CA ARG A 510 -13.79 -7.61 15.16
C ARG A 510 -14.72 -7.38 16.34
N VAL A 511 -14.26 -6.68 17.38
CA VAL A 511 -15.09 -6.36 18.56
C VAL A 511 -16.29 -5.51 18.14
N ALA A 512 -16.09 -4.53 17.26
CA ALA A 512 -17.18 -3.72 16.69
C ALA A 512 -18.21 -4.54 15.88
N LEU A 513 -17.82 -5.71 15.35
CA LEU A 513 -18.69 -6.66 14.65
C LEU A 513 -19.25 -7.75 15.58
N GLY A 514 -19.14 -7.60 16.90
CA GLY A 514 -19.58 -8.60 17.90
C GLY A 514 -18.77 -9.92 17.90
N LYS A 515 -17.70 -9.99 17.09
CA LYS A 515 -16.78 -11.14 17.01
C LYS A 515 -15.74 -11.08 18.13
N SER A 516 -15.12 -12.22 18.45
CA SER A 516 -13.97 -12.27 19.37
C SER A 516 -12.84 -11.33 18.91
N ALA A 517 -12.34 -10.50 19.85
CA ALA A 517 -11.17 -9.64 19.66
C ALA A 517 -9.91 -10.41 19.24
N VAL A 518 -9.76 -11.63 19.76
CA VAL A 518 -8.62 -12.52 19.51
C VAL A 518 -9.03 -13.56 18.46
N ILE A 519 -8.25 -13.64 17.39
CA ILE A 519 -8.22 -14.78 16.46
C ILE A 519 -7.08 -15.71 16.91
N ALA A 520 -7.32 -17.01 16.96
CA ALA A 520 -6.25 -18.00 16.92
C ALA A 520 -5.80 -18.13 15.45
N ASP A 521 -4.57 -17.69 15.13
CA ASP A 521 -4.01 -17.83 13.77
C ASP A 521 -3.55 -19.28 13.55
N LEU A 522 -4.39 -20.05 12.86
CA LEU A 522 -4.13 -21.46 12.55
C LEU A 522 -3.28 -21.64 11.28
N SER A 523 -2.90 -20.56 10.57
CA SER A 523 -2.14 -20.63 9.32
C SER A 523 -0.66 -20.99 9.50
N LEU A 524 -0.15 -20.84 10.73
CA LEU A 524 1.23 -21.11 11.14
C LEU A 524 1.37 -22.39 11.99
N GLU A 525 0.28 -23.15 12.18
CA GLU A 525 0.21 -24.36 13.00
C GLU A 525 0.31 -25.66 12.14
N THR A 526 0.61 -26.82 12.75
CA THR A 526 0.48 -28.12 12.06
C THR A 526 -0.97 -28.58 12.04
N ALA A 527 -1.32 -29.52 11.15
CA ALA A 527 -2.66 -30.12 11.16
C ALA A 527 -3.01 -30.77 12.50
N GLU A 528 -2.05 -31.41 13.18
CA GLU A 528 -2.25 -31.99 14.52
C GLU A 528 -2.50 -30.92 15.58
N GLU A 529 -1.78 -29.80 15.53
CA GLU A 529 -2.00 -28.64 16.42
C GLU A 529 -3.39 -28.02 16.18
N VAL A 530 -3.80 -27.89 14.91
CA VAL A 530 -5.13 -27.37 14.50
C VAL A 530 -6.28 -28.28 14.94
N GLU A 531 -6.22 -29.58 14.58
CA GLU A 531 -7.25 -30.56 14.93
C GLU A 531 -7.44 -30.65 16.45
N ARG A 532 -6.34 -30.66 17.21
CA ARG A 532 -6.37 -30.69 18.67
C ARG A 532 -7.03 -29.44 19.26
N MET A 533 -6.74 -28.25 18.74
CA MET A 533 -7.37 -27.01 19.21
C MET A 533 -8.86 -26.95 18.86
N GLU A 534 -9.25 -27.36 17.66
CA GLU A 534 -10.67 -27.42 17.29
C GLU A 534 -11.44 -28.48 18.08
N GLY A 535 -10.84 -29.65 18.34
CA GLY A 535 -11.43 -30.68 19.21
C GLY A 535 -11.68 -30.15 20.62
N LEU A 536 -10.74 -29.38 21.18
CA LEU A 536 -10.90 -28.72 22.48
C LEU A 536 -12.03 -27.67 22.44
N GLU A 537 -12.08 -26.84 21.39
CA GLU A 537 -13.11 -25.81 21.23
C GLU A 537 -14.52 -26.42 21.06
N ARG A 538 -14.63 -27.58 20.40
CA ARG A 538 -15.88 -28.35 20.27
C ARG A 538 -16.31 -28.95 21.62
N ALA A 539 -15.39 -29.54 22.38
CA ALA A 539 -15.68 -30.11 23.69
C ALA A 539 -16.17 -29.04 24.69
N MET A 540 -15.52 -27.87 24.73
CA MET A 540 -15.95 -26.75 25.58
C MET A 540 -17.35 -26.24 25.22
N ARG A 541 -17.77 -26.31 23.95
CA ARG A 541 -19.10 -25.87 23.49
C ARG A 541 -20.26 -26.82 23.87
N GLN A 542 -19.98 -28.00 24.42
CA GLN A 542 -20.98 -29.02 24.76
C GLN A 542 -21.27 -29.15 26.28
N GLY A 543 -20.61 -28.34 27.12
CA GLY A 543 -20.62 -28.53 28.59
C GLY A 543 -21.66 -27.78 29.42
N ASP A 544 -22.45 -26.85 28.85
CA ASP A 544 -23.29 -25.91 29.63
C ASP A 544 -24.64 -26.47 30.13
N GLY A 545 -24.81 -27.80 30.17
CA GLY A 545 -26.00 -28.49 30.73
C GLY A 545 -25.78 -28.98 32.16
N ARG A 546 -26.39 -28.31 33.15
CA ARG A 546 -26.31 -28.61 34.61
C ARG A 546 -27.05 -29.92 34.99
N PRO A 547 -26.76 -30.60 36.15
CA PRO A 547 -26.38 -29.97 37.43
C PRO A 547 -25.42 -30.69 38.41
N SER A 548 -25.12 -29.96 39.50
CA SER A 548 -24.82 -30.40 40.90
C SER A 548 -23.37 -30.33 41.45
N ASN A 549 -23.29 -29.71 42.64
CA ASN A 549 -22.34 -29.87 43.75
C ASN A 549 -20.81 -29.76 43.55
N ALA A 550 -20.29 -28.53 43.65
CA ALA A 550 -19.26 -28.17 44.63
C ALA A 550 -19.17 -26.64 44.89
N LEU A 551 -19.07 -26.24 46.17
CA LEU A 551 -18.48 -24.99 46.68
C LEU A 551 -18.98 -23.61 46.15
N GLY A 552 -20.16 -23.19 46.65
CA GLY A 552 -20.21 -22.08 47.62
C GLY A 552 -20.14 -20.59 47.18
N GLY A 553 -21.30 -20.03 46.82
CA GLY A 553 -21.67 -18.61 47.08
C GLY A 553 -21.17 -17.53 46.08
N GLY A 554 -22.01 -16.61 45.61
CA GLY A 554 -23.47 -16.49 45.76
C GLY A 554 -24.02 -15.15 45.21
N LEU A 555 -25.33 -15.12 44.90
CA LEU A 555 -26.12 -13.96 44.42
C LEU A 555 -25.76 -13.42 43.01
N ALA A 556 -26.69 -13.03 42.12
CA ALA A 556 -28.15 -13.23 42.09
C ALA A 556 -28.70 -13.18 40.64
N GLU A 557 -29.98 -13.52 40.50
CA GLU A 557 -30.84 -13.51 39.30
C GLU A 557 -31.26 -12.09 38.86
N MET A 558 -31.87 -11.78 37.71
CA MET A 558 -32.18 -12.49 36.43
C MET A 558 -32.46 -11.42 35.34
N GLY A 559 -32.63 -11.83 34.07
CA GLY A 559 -33.06 -10.91 33.01
C GLY A 559 -33.19 -11.58 31.65
N GLU A 560 -34.26 -12.34 31.42
CA GLU A 560 -34.51 -12.98 30.13
C GLU A 560 -35.05 -12.00 29.09
N ASN A 561 -34.46 -12.03 27.88
CA ASN A 561 -35.23 -11.93 26.64
C ASN A 561 -34.42 -12.56 25.50
N GLY A 562 -35.02 -13.54 24.81
CA GLY A 562 -34.29 -14.44 23.93
C GLY A 562 -34.15 -13.92 22.49
N HIS A 563 -32.92 -13.73 22.03
CA HIS A 563 -32.56 -13.71 20.60
C HIS A 563 -31.44 -14.71 20.33
N VAL A 564 -31.60 -15.51 19.27
CA VAL A 564 -30.64 -16.58 18.93
C VAL A 564 -29.35 -15.95 18.41
N ARG A 565 -28.30 -16.02 19.22
CA ARG A 565 -26.98 -15.46 18.91
C ARG A 565 -26.28 -16.25 17.81
N GLN A 566 -26.54 -15.91 16.54
CA GLN A 566 -25.82 -16.47 15.39
C GLN A 566 -24.30 -16.31 15.59
N LYS A 567 -23.61 -17.44 15.73
CA LYS A 567 -22.14 -17.48 15.82
C LYS A 567 -21.58 -17.41 14.40
N SER A 568 -21.01 -16.28 14.00
CA SER A 568 -20.31 -16.17 12.71
C SER A 568 -19.22 -17.23 12.59
N GLY A 569 -19.20 -18.01 11.52
CA GLY A 569 -18.17 -19.02 11.27
C GLY A 569 -16.77 -18.40 11.19
N ARG A 570 -15.76 -19.12 11.71
CA ARG A 570 -14.34 -18.73 11.57
C ARG A 570 -13.90 -19.07 10.15
N GLY A 571 -13.54 -18.09 9.34
CA GLY A 571 -13.00 -18.30 8.00
C GLY A 571 -14.04 -18.51 6.90
N THR A 572 -15.23 -17.94 7.03
CA THR A 572 -16.23 -17.85 5.95
C THR A 572 -15.68 -17.08 4.74
N LYS A 573 -14.97 -15.97 4.97
CA LYS A 573 -14.34 -15.15 3.92
C LYS A 573 -13.06 -15.72 3.31
N ALA A 574 -12.63 -16.93 3.65
CA ALA A 574 -11.34 -17.49 3.24
C ALA A 574 -11.11 -17.55 1.71
N PHE A 575 -12.21 -17.82 0.98
CA PHE A 575 -12.25 -17.99 -0.48
C PHE A 575 -12.98 -16.84 -1.18
N ALA A 576 -13.08 -15.68 -0.52
CA ALA A 576 -13.38 -14.42 -1.20
C ALA A 576 -12.08 -13.84 -1.79
N ASP A 577 -12.14 -13.25 -2.98
CA ASP A 577 -11.04 -12.43 -3.53
C ASP A 577 -11.05 -11.03 -2.87
N ALA A 578 -10.80 -11.00 -1.56
CA ALA A 578 -10.74 -9.82 -0.71
C ALA A 578 -9.30 -9.56 -0.26
N THR A 579 -8.93 -8.29 -0.07
CA THR A 579 -7.57 -7.91 0.35
C THR A 579 -7.32 -8.14 1.85
N ASP A 580 -6.05 -8.04 2.25
CA ASP A 580 -5.63 -8.23 3.64
C ASP A 580 -6.12 -7.12 4.59
N LEU A 581 -6.67 -6.02 4.07
CA LEU A 581 -7.35 -4.97 4.85
C LEU A 581 -8.89 -5.12 4.82
N GLU A 582 -9.45 -5.79 3.81
CA GLU A 582 -10.88 -6.05 3.66
C GLU A 582 -11.36 -7.27 4.46
N ASN A 583 -10.53 -8.33 4.56
CA ASN A 583 -10.88 -9.56 5.28
C ASN A 583 -10.59 -9.43 6.80
N GLU A 584 -11.64 -9.27 7.62
CA GLU A 584 -11.49 -9.13 9.07
C GLU A 584 -11.13 -10.43 9.82
N ASP A 585 -11.16 -11.57 9.14
CA ASP A 585 -10.61 -12.85 9.63
C ASP A 585 -9.11 -13.01 9.26
N PHE A 586 -8.54 -12.14 8.42
CA PHE A 586 -7.11 -12.11 8.12
C PHE A 586 -6.30 -11.63 9.35
N VAL A 587 -5.25 -12.38 9.69
CA VAL A 587 -4.25 -12.02 10.71
C VAL A 587 -2.93 -11.71 10.00
N PHE A 588 -2.31 -10.57 10.29
CA PHE A 588 -0.93 -10.28 9.87
C PHE A 588 0.06 -11.06 10.75
N VAL A 589 1.23 -11.37 10.22
CA VAL A 589 2.27 -12.16 10.90
C VAL A 589 3.40 -11.24 11.41
N PRO A 590 3.28 -10.67 12.63
CA PRO A 590 4.31 -9.84 13.24
C PRO A 590 5.49 -10.68 13.78
N THR A 591 6.53 -9.99 14.22
CA THR A 591 7.84 -10.58 14.57
C THR A 591 8.03 -10.97 16.03
N VAL A 592 7.00 -10.77 16.85
CA VAL A 592 6.85 -11.32 18.20
C VAL A 592 5.34 -11.45 18.40
N PRO A 593 4.81 -12.62 18.82
CA PRO A 593 3.40 -12.75 19.13
C PRO A 593 3.05 -11.92 20.37
N GLU A 594 1.88 -11.29 20.37
CA GLU A 594 1.22 -10.93 21.63
C GLU A 594 0.80 -12.23 22.32
N SER A 595 1.06 -12.34 23.62
CA SER A 595 1.01 -13.61 24.34
C SER A 595 -0.41 -14.16 24.47
N GLN A 596 -0.72 -15.21 23.69
CA GLN A 596 -1.94 -16.02 23.86
C GLN A 596 -1.83 -16.95 25.08
N THR A 597 -1.67 -16.36 26.27
CA THR A 597 -1.73 -17.04 27.56
C THR A 597 -3.15 -16.99 28.11
N LEU A 598 -3.94 -18.03 27.80
CA LEU A 598 -5.21 -18.28 28.47
C LEU A 598 -4.95 -18.65 29.93
N GLY A 599 -5.19 -17.69 30.84
CA GLY A 599 -5.35 -17.94 32.28
C GLY A 599 -4.11 -17.73 33.15
N SER A 600 -3.98 -16.51 33.70
CA SER A 600 -3.51 -16.30 35.09
C SER A 600 -3.92 -14.92 35.59
N SER A 601 -4.87 -14.85 36.52
CA SER A 601 -5.16 -13.64 37.30
C SER A 601 -4.25 -13.58 38.53
N ALA A 602 -3.66 -12.43 38.81
CA ALA A 602 -3.00 -12.13 40.07
C ALA A 602 -3.05 -10.62 40.33
N ASP A 603 -3.52 -10.23 41.51
CA ASP A 603 -3.69 -8.82 41.89
C ASP A 603 -2.36 -8.12 42.19
N ALA A 604 -2.28 -6.86 41.79
CA ALA A 604 -1.30 -5.89 42.29
C ALA A 604 -1.98 -4.51 42.30
N GLY A 605 -2.64 -4.20 43.41
CA GLY A 605 -3.50 -3.02 43.55
C GLY A 605 -2.77 -1.71 43.84
N SER A 606 -3.58 -0.67 44.02
CA SER A 606 -3.20 0.63 44.57
C SER A 606 -2.36 0.52 45.86
N ILE A 607 -1.34 1.36 45.97
CA ILE A 607 -1.05 2.26 47.12
C ILE A 607 0.14 3.14 46.73
N ALA A 608 -0.03 4.47 46.78
CA ALA A 608 1.05 5.44 46.53
C ALA A 608 0.77 6.78 47.24
N THR A 609 0.55 6.73 48.56
CA THR A 609 0.37 7.92 49.41
C THR A 609 1.29 7.81 50.61
N GLU A 610 2.21 8.77 50.73
CA GLU A 610 2.99 9.16 51.92
C GLU A 610 3.74 8.10 52.76
N ILE A 611 4.97 8.44 53.16
CA ILE A 611 5.33 8.53 54.59
C ILE A 611 6.60 9.38 54.73
N HIS A 612 6.62 10.23 55.75
CA HIS A 612 7.72 11.15 56.02
C HIS A 612 8.63 10.58 57.12
N GLY A 613 9.94 10.58 56.86
CA GLY A 613 11.04 10.59 57.84
C GLY A 613 11.02 9.67 59.07
N SER A 614 12.02 8.77 59.15
CA SER A 614 12.96 8.79 60.29
C SER A 614 14.24 8.02 59.97
N ARG A 615 15.35 8.40 60.63
CA ARG A 615 16.64 7.68 60.62
C ARG A 615 16.72 6.83 61.88
N TYR A 616 17.43 5.68 61.85
CA TYR A 616 18.49 5.33 62.81
C TYR A 616 19.21 4.02 62.39
N THR A 617 20.50 3.91 62.77
CA THR A 617 21.41 2.72 62.89
C THR A 617 20.98 1.32 62.42
N GLY A 618 21.84 0.46 61.85
CA GLY A 618 23.27 0.59 61.48
C GLY A 618 24.08 -0.73 61.55
N SER A 619 25.29 -0.74 60.95
CA SER A 619 26.42 -1.69 61.15
C SER A 619 26.45 -3.12 60.53
N CYS A 620 27.57 -3.39 59.84
CA CYS A 620 28.37 -4.63 59.66
C CYS A 620 27.78 -6.06 59.47
N ARG A 621 27.93 -6.57 58.23
CA ARG A 621 28.92 -7.60 57.74
C ARG A 621 29.12 -8.99 58.42
N GLN A 622 29.56 -9.93 57.55
CA GLN A 622 30.08 -11.31 57.81
C GLN A 622 29.03 -12.37 58.26
N SER A 623 29.13 -13.69 57.96
CA SER A 623 30.08 -14.41 57.08
C SER A 623 29.54 -15.76 56.51
N SER A 624 29.58 -15.92 55.19
CA SER A 624 29.94 -17.14 54.41
C SER A 624 29.48 -18.57 54.82
N LYS A 625 28.84 -19.32 53.90
CA LYS A 625 29.50 -20.43 53.11
C LYS A 625 28.55 -21.24 52.20
N ASN A 626 29.11 -21.68 51.06
CA ASN A 626 28.83 -22.93 50.30
C ASN A 626 27.40 -23.30 49.85
N ARG A 627 27.02 -22.88 48.63
CA ARG A 627 27.06 -23.80 47.46
C ARG A 627 26.80 -23.09 46.12
N PHE A 628 27.66 -23.34 45.12
CA PHE A 628 27.39 -23.01 43.72
C PHE A 628 28.19 -23.95 42.80
N GLN A 629 27.58 -25.04 42.31
CA GLN A 629 28.15 -25.85 41.23
C GLN A 629 27.09 -26.67 40.48
N VAL A 630 26.86 -26.28 39.22
CA VAL A 630 26.56 -27.09 38.02
C VAL A 630 25.67 -28.35 38.15
N ARG A 631 24.49 -28.28 37.52
CA ARG A 631 23.79 -29.27 36.65
C ARG A 631 22.37 -28.72 36.39
N LEU A 632 21.80 -28.60 35.18
CA LEU A 632 22.11 -29.12 33.84
C LEU A 632 22.12 -30.65 33.73
N SER A 633 21.23 -31.20 32.89
CA SER A 633 20.96 -32.63 32.68
C SER A 633 20.29 -33.39 33.84
N ALA A 634 18.94 -33.44 33.83
CA ALA A 634 18.17 -34.67 34.12
C ALA A 634 16.64 -34.51 33.92
N MET A 635 16.14 -34.71 32.69
CA MET A 635 14.81 -35.31 32.50
C MET A 635 14.92 -36.31 31.35
N SER A 636 14.63 -37.59 31.61
CA SER A 636 14.94 -38.69 30.70
C SER A 636 14.08 -39.92 30.98
N ARG A 637 13.39 -40.39 29.93
CA ARG A 637 12.87 -41.77 29.72
C ARG A 637 11.79 -42.30 30.68
N ARG A 638 10.54 -42.24 30.20
CA ARG A 638 9.80 -43.43 29.74
C ARG A 638 9.35 -43.10 28.30
N SER A 639 9.64 -43.88 27.25
CA SER A 639 9.24 -45.27 26.93
C SER A 639 7.75 -45.38 26.55
N TYR A 640 7.34 -45.97 25.42
CA TYR A 640 8.08 -46.48 24.23
C TYR A 640 7.06 -46.74 23.08
N GLN A 641 7.52 -46.89 21.82
CA GLN A 641 6.77 -47.41 20.63
C GLN A 641 5.61 -46.58 20.03
N SER A 642 5.46 -46.73 18.69
CA SER A 642 4.46 -46.13 17.76
C SER A 642 4.37 -44.58 17.73
N THR A 643 4.32 -43.88 16.59
CA THR A 643 4.28 -44.31 15.18
C THR A 643 5.25 -43.45 14.36
N LEU A 644 6.13 -44.08 13.56
CA LEU A 644 6.99 -43.38 12.62
C LEU A 644 6.92 -44.09 11.28
N GLY A 645 6.13 -43.55 10.35
CA GLY A 645 5.90 -44.20 9.07
C GLY A 645 4.95 -43.43 8.16
N MET A 646 5.50 -42.47 7.39
CA MET A 646 5.16 -42.35 5.97
C MET A 646 6.10 -41.40 5.19
N SER A 647 6.96 -42.02 4.37
CA SER A 647 7.50 -41.47 3.11
C SER A 647 8.38 -40.21 3.17
N ILE A 648 9.70 -40.44 3.35
CA ILE A 648 10.69 -39.92 2.39
C ILE A 648 10.93 -41.02 1.35
N GLY A 649 11.12 -40.64 0.09
CA GLY A 649 11.55 -41.51 -1.00
C GLY A 649 11.57 -40.71 -2.32
N CYS A 650 12.54 -40.86 -3.23
CA CYS A 650 13.67 -41.79 -3.26
C CYS A 650 14.98 -41.07 -3.54
N LEU A 651 16.07 -41.51 -2.92
CA LEU A 651 17.41 -41.53 -3.51
C LEU A 651 18.27 -42.48 -2.65
N ASP A 652 18.38 -43.72 -3.11
CA ASP A 652 19.11 -44.77 -2.41
C ASP A 652 19.91 -45.57 -3.46
N LEU A 653 21.24 -45.58 -3.33
CA LEU A 653 22.13 -46.47 -4.05
C LEU A 653 23.52 -46.50 -3.36
N ALA A 654 23.92 -47.70 -2.96
CA ALA A 654 25.26 -48.07 -2.48
C ALA A 654 25.79 -47.31 -1.25
N GLN A 655 25.53 -47.87 -0.07
CA GLN A 655 26.47 -47.76 1.06
C GLN A 655 27.78 -48.51 0.73
N SER A 656 28.91 -47.95 1.13
CA SER A 656 30.07 -48.71 1.59
C SER A 656 30.79 -47.93 2.70
N GLU A 657 31.45 -48.64 3.60
CA GLU A 657 32.01 -48.08 4.83
C GLU A 657 33.35 -47.36 4.61
N ILE A 658 33.71 -46.44 5.51
CA ILE A 658 34.95 -46.53 6.31
C ILE A 658 34.95 -45.48 7.45
N ARG A 659 35.78 -45.73 8.47
CA ARG A 659 35.76 -45.04 9.77
C ARG A 659 36.61 -43.75 9.80
N VAL A 660 36.31 -42.90 10.79
CA VAL A 660 37.15 -41.78 11.21
C VAL A 660 38.52 -42.26 11.71
N ALA A 661 39.59 -41.54 11.35
CA ALA A 661 40.89 -41.57 12.02
C ALA A 661 41.59 -40.21 11.87
N ASP A 662 42.33 -39.79 12.90
CA ASP A 662 43.14 -38.56 12.90
C ASP A 662 44.42 -38.71 12.06
N ALA A 663 44.89 -37.60 11.45
CA ALA A 663 46.32 -37.37 11.22
C ALA A 663 46.66 -35.88 10.99
N ARG A 664 47.83 -35.46 11.46
CA ARG A 664 48.51 -34.22 11.03
C ARG A 664 49.46 -34.53 9.87
N MET A 665 49.52 -33.66 8.87
CA MET A 665 50.67 -33.47 7.96
C MET A 665 50.80 -31.95 7.75
N VAL A 666 51.93 -31.25 7.89
CA VAL A 666 53.36 -31.59 7.73
C VAL A 666 53.70 -31.91 6.28
N PHE A 667 54.15 -30.90 5.54
CA PHE A 667 54.72 -31.07 4.20
C PHE A 667 56.08 -31.78 4.29
N SER A 668 56.29 -32.76 3.41
CA SER A 668 57.63 -33.23 3.03
C SER A 668 57.85 -32.96 1.55
N THR A 669 59.08 -32.63 1.18
CA THR A 669 59.55 -32.51 -0.20
C THR A 669 59.93 -33.88 -0.75
N GLU A 670 59.69 -34.14 -2.04
CA GLU A 670 60.61 -34.94 -2.86
C GLU A 670 60.41 -34.72 -4.37
N THR A 671 61.50 -34.89 -5.12
CA THR A 671 61.65 -34.97 -6.59
C THR A 671 62.10 -36.41 -6.94
N PRO A 672 62.36 -36.88 -8.19
CA PRO A 672 62.54 -36.23 -9.51
C PRO A 672 61.73 -37.01 -10.61
N PRO A 673 62.15 -37.36 -11.85
CA PRO A 673 63.30 -36.95 -12.69
C PRO A 673 63.08 -36.66 -14.21
N HIS A 674 64.10 -35.99 -14.78
CA HIS A 674 64.69 -36.06 -16.13
C HIS A 674 63.86 -36.26 -17.41
N ALA A 675 63.97 -35.27 -18.31
CA ALA A 675 64.56 -35.45 -19.66
C ALA A 675 65.21 -34.12 -20.11
N ALA A 676 66.26 -34.15 -20.95
CA ALA A 676 66.93 -32.94 -21.46
C ALA A 676 67.63 -33.17 -22.81
N PHE A 677 67.64 -32.16 -23.68
CA PHE A 677 68.53 -32.05 -24.85
C PHE A 677 68.83 -30.56 -25.16
N ALA A 678 69.98 -30.29 -25.78
CA ALA A 678 70.53 -28.96 -26.12
C ALA A 678 70.33 -28.65 -27.65
N PHE A 679 70.74 -27.54 -28.28
CA PHE A 679 71.97 -26.72 -28.16
C PHE A 679 71.84 -25.35 -28.90
N ALA A 680 72.75 -24.40 -28.61
CA ALA A 680 73.14 -23.18 -29.37
C ALA A 680 72.10 -22.03 -29.55
N ASP A 681 72.34 -20.72 -29.34
CA ASP A 681 73.39 -19.74 -29.79
C ASP A 681 73.07 -19.14 -31.21
N GLN A 682 73.29 -17.87 -31.59
CA GLN A 682 74.14 -16.78 -31.06
C GLN A 682 73.75 -15.33 -31.52
N ARG A 683 73.60 -14.37 -30.58
CA ARG A 683 73.95 -12.89 -30.58
C ARG A 683 73.57 -11.84 -31.66
N LEU A 684 73.26 -10.61 -31.15
CA LEU A 684 73.56 -9.22 -31.66
C LEU A 684 72.79 -8.72 -32.93
N LEU A 685 72.61 -7.41 -33.26
CA LEU A 685 73.11 -6.07 -32.80
C LEU A 685 72.09 -4.92 -33.14
N ALA A 686 72.39 -3.65 -32.84
CA ALA A 686 71.60 -2.42 -33.19
C ALA A 686 72.50 -1.14 -33.13
N PRO A 687 72.08 0.12 -33.47
CA PRO A 687 71.02 0.68 -34.36
C PRO A 687 71.66 1.48 -35.57
N PRO A 688 71.74 2.84 -35.78
CA PRO A 688 70.92 4.04 -35.46
C PRO A 688 70.32 4.96 -36.63
N PRO A 689 70.83 6.16 -37.09
CA PRO A 689 69.96 7.39 -37.11
C PRO A 689 70.04 8.50 -38.23
N VAL A 690 69.14 9.53 -38.11
CA VAL A 690 69.16 10.97 -38.59
C VAL A 690 68.55 11.39 -39.96
N GLY A 691 67.63 12.40 -39.94
CA GLY A 691 67.23 13.30 -41.06
C GLY A 691 65.72 13.69 -41.08
N SER A 692 65.21 14.58 -41.95
CA SER A 692 65.38 16.07 -42.00
C SER A 692 64.25 16.76 -42.83
N GLY A 693 63.99 18.08 -42.66
CA GLY A 693 62.98 18.88 -43.42
C GLY A 693 63.59 19.91 -44.41
N PRO A 694 62.92 21.03 -44.84
CA PRO A 694 61.59 21.57 -44.46
C PRO A 694 60.75 22.23 -45.64
N VAL A 695 59.75 23.08 -45.33
CA VAL A 695 59.17 24.20 -46.17
C VAL A 695 58.25 23.84 -47.37
N SER A 696 57.23 24.62 -47.83
CA SER A 696 56.22 25.57 -47.22
C SER A 696 55.14 25.98 -48.28
N GLY A 697 54.00 26.60 -47.91
CA GLY A 697 53.11 27.31 -48.89
C GLY A 697 51.66 27.68 -48.45
N HIS A 698 51.22 28.90 -48.77
CA HIS A 698 49.83 29.46 -48.68
C HIS A 698 49.33 29.81 -50.12
N PRO A 699 48.06 30.25 -50.44
CA PRO A 699 47.04 30.93 -49.60
C PRO A 699 45.54 30.56 -49.83
N TYR A 700 44.63 31.36 -49.25
CA TYR A 700 43.16 31.42 -49.46
C TYR A 700 42.78 32.13 -50.79
N PRO A 701 41.51 32.00 -51.29
CA PRO A 701 40.50 33.05 -51.02
C PRO A 701 39.03 32.57 -50.85
N ASN A 702 38.15 33.52 -50.50
CA ASN A 702 36.73 33.37 -50.13
C ASN A 702 35.75 33.17 -51.32
N TYR A 703 34.50 32.79 -51.02
CA TYR A 703 33.33 33.45 -51.62
C TYR A 703 32.08 33.45 -50.70
N GLN A 704 31.09 34.28 -51.04
CA GLN A 704 29.78 34.47 -50.39
C GLN A 704 28.74 33.53 -51.07
N ARG A 705 27.40 33.53 -50.86
CA ARG A 705 26.47 34.53 -50.34
C ARG A 705 25.06 33.94 -50.02
N ASP A 706 24.40 34.57 -49.03
CA ASP A 706 22.96 34.78 -48.68
C ASP A 706 21.76 34.08 -49.41
N ASP A 707 20.61 34.10 -48.69
CA ASP A 707 19.19 34.19 -49.12
C ASP A 707 18.20 32.96 -49.16
N ASP A 708 17.19 33.09 -48.26
CA ASP A 708 15.73 32.84 -48.33
C ASP A 708 15.00 31.50 -48.61
N ALA A 709 14.31 31.04 -47.54
CA ALA A 709 12.85 30.79 -47.39
C ALA A 709 11.99 29.97 -48.40
N GLY A 710 11.19 29.01 -47.87
CA GLY A 710 9.91 28.61 -48.52
C GLY A 710 9.29 27.23 -48.22
N GLN A 711 8.20 27.22 -47.42
CA GLN A 711 7.07 26.26 -47.41
C GLN A 711 7.24 24.72 -47.13
N LEU A 712 6.43 24.23 -46.17
CA LEU A 712 5.45 23.11 -46.22
C LEU A 712 5.62 22.04 -47.35
N THR A 713 5.47 20.72 -47.15
CA THR A 713 4.78 19.94 -46.10
C THR A 713 5.15 18.44 -46.16
N ARG A 714 5.21 17.73 -45.02
CA ARG A 714 4.61 16.38 -44.75
C ARG A 714 5.15 15.77 -43.45
N LEU A 715 4.36 14.90 -42.80
CA LEU A 715 4.76 14.16 -41.59
C LEU A 715 5.70 12.99 -41.93
N ASN A 716 6.59 12.64 -40.99
CA ASN A 716 7.07 11.26 -40.87
C ASN A 716 7.48 10.92 -39.42
N LEU A 717 7.33 9.66 -39.00
CA LEU A 717 7.61 9.20 -37.63
C LEU A 717 9.05 8.68 -37.49
N SER A 718 9.97 9.51 -36.98
CA SER A 718 11.36 9.07 -36.73
C SER A 718 12.08 9.75 -35.56
N SER A 719 11.56 10.85 -34.99
CA SER A 719 12.31 11.72 -34.08
C SER A 719 12.28 11.35 -32.58
N LEU A 720 11.51 10.34 -32.15
CA LEU A 720 11.34 10.01 -30.72
C LEU A 720 12.38 9.03 -30.14
N LEU A 721 13.42 8.67 -30.90
CA LEU A 721 14.46 7.69 -30.50
C LEU A 721 15.87 8.27 -30.36
N VAL A 722 16.04 9.59 -30.52
CA VAL A 722 17.36 10.26 -30.53
C VAL A 722 17.57 11.16 -29.31
N THR A 723 16.50 11.68 -28.71
CA THR A 723 16.56 12.73 -27.68
C THR A 723 17.11 12.28 -26.31
N THR A 724 17.22 10.98 -26.05
CA THR A 724 17.90 10.44 -24.86
C THR A 724 19.42 10.29 -25.03
N GLY A 725 19.96 10.35 -26.26
CA GLY A 725 21.40 10.21 -26.51
C GLY A 725 22.21 11.48 -26.24
N HIS A 726 21.64 12.66 -26.51
CA HIS A 726 22.43 13.90 -26.59
C HIS A 726 22.69 14.63 -25.26
N LEU A 727 22.05 14.24 -24.15
CA LEU A 727 22.32 14.85 -22.83
C LEU A 727 23.56 14.31 -22.11
N PHE A 728 24.18 13.23 -22.60
CA PHE A 728 25.39 12.65 -21.99
C PHE A 728 26.72 13.00 -22.69
N GLN A 729 26.67 13.68 -23.85
CA GLN A 729 27.86 13.94 -24.69
C GLN A 729 28.41 15.38 -24.57
N ALA A 730 28.11 16.08 -23.47
CA ALA A 730 28.39 17.51 -23.29
C ALA A 730 29.21 17.85 -22.02
N SER A 731 30.16 16.99 -21.62
CA SER A 731 31.06 17.25 -20.47
C SER A 731 32.54 16.88 -20.70
N PHE A 732 32.97 16.62 -21.95
CA PHE A 732 34.38 16.40 -22.29
C PHE A 732 34.82 17.23 -23.49
N LYS A 733 35.35 18.43 -23.21
CA LYS A 733 36.40 19.04 -24.02
C LYS A 733 37.36 19.79 -23.10
N THR A 734 38.63 19.40 -23.19
CA THR A 734 39.73 19.99 -22.42
C THR A 734 40.07 21.39 -22.89
N ASP A 735 40.43 22.27 -21.96
CA ASP A 735 41.30 23.41 -22.25
C ASP A 735 42.63 23.25 -21.48
N SER A 736 43.71 23.81 -22.02
CA SER A 736 45.08 23.43 -21.68
C SER A 736 46.04 24.62 -21.73
N GLN A 737 46.24 25.27 -20.58
CA GLN A 737 47.41 26.11 -20.32
C GLN A 737 47.95 25.88 -18.91
N ARG A 738 49.28 25.83 -18.78
CA ARG A 738 50.02 25.84 -17.51
C ARG A 738 51.26 26.73 -17.67
N HIS A 739 51.50 27.62 -16.72
CA HIS A 739 52.82 28.21 -16.52
C HIS A 739 53.27 28.12 -15.06
N ALA A 740 54.50 27.64 -14.90
CA ALA A 740 55.49 28.03 -13.89
C ALA A 740 55.27 27.78 -12.37
N HIS A 741 56.02 26.80 -11.88
CA HIS A 741 56.82 26.81 -10.63
C HIS A 741 56.18 26.50 -9.24
N PRO A 742 56.98 26.00 -8.26
CA PRO A 742 56.50 24.98 -7.32
C PRO A 742 56.81 25.18 -5.80
N ARG A 743 56.07 24.45 -4.94
CA ARG A 743 56.56 23.73 -3.72
C ARG A 743 55.41 22.92 -3.07
N LEU A 744 55.76 22.00 -2.16
CA LEU A 744 54.89 21.04 -1.43
C LEU A 744 54.83 21.40 0.08
N PRO A 745 54.09 20.66 0.94
CA PRO A 745 52.63 20.52 1.03
C PRO A 745 52.11 20.94 2.45
N PRO A 746 50.80 20.84 2.79
CA PRO A 746 50.26 19.59 3.37
C PRO A 746 48.78 19.30 3.01
N GLN A 747 48.25 18.18 3.53
CA GLN A 747 46.93 17.60 3.18
C GLN A 747 45.73 18.37 3.76
N ARG A 748 44.67 18.55 2.94
CA ARG A 748 43.24 18.51 3.35
C ARG A 748 42.31 18.41 2.12
N SER A 749 42.10 17.21 1.59
CA SER A 749 41.28 16.94 0.39
C SER A 749 39.79 16.76 0.70
N SER A 750 39.12 17.83 1.14
CA SER A 750 37.67 17.83 1.42
C SER A 750 36.81 17.95 0.13
N ILE A 751 37.01 17.05 -0.84
CA ILE A 751 36.36 17.09 -2.17
C ILE A 751 35.82 15.72 -2.60
N THR A 752 34.97 15.12 -1.75
CA THR A 752 34.13 13.96 -2.12
C THR A 752 32.67 14.06 -1.66
N PHE A 753 32.34 15.03 -0.79
CA PHE A 753 30.97 15.20 -0.29
C PHE A 753 30.05 15.93 -1.29
N ARG A 754 30.60 16.82 -2.14
CA ARG A 754 29.80 17.67 -3.06
C ARG A 754 29.10 16.90 -4.19
N SER A 755 29.59 15.73 -4.59
CA SER A 755 28.95 14.94 -5.66
C SER A 755 27.76 14.12 -5.15
N LEU A 756 27.88 13.53 -3.95
CA LEU A 756 26.76 12.86 -3.28
C LEU A 756 25.73 13.85 -2.75
N ALA A 757 26.17 14.96 -2.17
CA ALA A 757 25.29 16.09 -1.87
C ALA A 757 24.71 16.71 -3.16
N GLY A 758 25.40 16.62 -4.30
CA GLY A 758 24.91 17.05 -5.61
C GLY A 758 23.80 16.17 -6.17
N ILE A 759 23.89 14.84 -6.02
CA ILE A 759 22.82 13.91 -6.40
C ILE A 759 21.66 13.99 -5.41
N ALA A 760 21.92 14.08 -4.11
CA ALA A 760 20.88 14.33 -3.10
C ALA A 760 20.19 15.69 -3.35
N ALA A 761 20.94 16.75 -3.66
CA ALA A 761 20.41 18.05 -4.05
C ALA A 761 19.70 18.00 -5.41
N LEU A 762 20.10 17.15 -6.37
CA LEU A 762 19.37 16.97 -7.62
C LEU A 762 18.05 16.21 -7.41
N VAL A 763 18.02 15.24 -6.50
CA VAL A 763 16.78 14.57 -6.08
C VAL A 763 15.88 15.52 -5.30
N ILE A 764 16.43 16.35 -4.41
CA ILE A 764 15.70 17.42 -3.70
C ILE A 764 15.28 18.55 -4.66
N LEU A 765 16.05 18.84 -5.71
CA LEU A 765 15.70 19.81 -6.75
C LEU A 765 14.64 19.25 -7.70
N LEU A 766 14.67 17.95 -8.01
CA LEU A 766 13.60 17.29 -8.76
C LEU A 766 12.33 17.18 -7.91
N LEU A 767 12.43 16.85 -6.62
CA LEU A 767 11.31 16.92 -5.68
C LEU A 767 10.79 18.35 -5.55
N SER A 768 11.64 19.37 -5.44
CA SER A 768 11.18 20.77 -5.35
C SER A 768 10.79 21.41 -6.69
N LEU A 769 11.18 20.86 -7.84
CA LEU A 769 10.61 21.21 -9.15
C LEU A 769 9.28 20.48 -9.41
N LEU A 770 9.06 19.33 -8.77
CA LEU A 770 7.75 18.66 -8.67
C LEU A 770 6.86 19.24 -7.55
N LEU A 771 7.39 20.11 -6.70
CA LEU A 771 6.69 20.81 -5.60
C LEU A 771 6.79 22.34 -5.73
N ARG A 772 7.16 22.88 -6.90
CA ARG A 772 7.09 24.32 -7.17
C ARG A 772 5.91 24.65 -8.05
N ASP A 773 4.81 24.88 -7.38
CA ASP A 773 3.61 25.47 -7.93
C ASP A 773 3.94 26.77 -8.70
N ASN A 774 3.29 26.98 -9.84
CA ASN A 774 3.49 28.15 -10.70
C ASN A 774 2.19 28.97 -10.80
N THR A 775 1.55 29.15 -9.66
CA THR A 775 0.29 29.86 -9.49
C THR A 775 0.51 31.28 -8.96
N LYS A 776 -0.25 32.25 -9.48
CA LYS A 776 -0.50 33.51 -8.77
C LYS A 776 -1.06 33.14 -7.40
N THR A 777 -0.67 33.83 -6.32
CA THR A 777 -1.20 33.58 -4.97
C THR A 777 -2.68 33.96 -4.88
N ARG A 778 -3.57 33.07 -5.31
CA ARG A 778 -5.03 33.22 -5.18
C ARG A 778 -5.43 32.94 -3.73
N ILE A 779 -6.37 33.73 -3.24
CA ILE A 779 -6.76 33.74 -1.82
C ILE A 779 -7.56 32.47 -1.50
N MET A 780 -7.09 31.71 -0.51
CA MET A 780 -7.77 30.52 0.04
C MET A 780 -8.57 30.86 1.31
N GLY A 781 -8.11 31.84 2.09
CA GLY A 781 -8.72 32.24 3.35
C GLY A 781 -9.84 33.27 3.21
N GLY A 782 -10.44 33.63 4.34
CA GLY A 782 -11.20 34.87 4.54
C GLY A 782 -10.62 35.66 5.70
N GLY A 783 -11.48 36.23 6.54
CA GLY A 783 -11.10 36.84 7.80
C GLY A 783 -10.78 38.35 7.70
N PRO A 784 -10.14 38.94 8.73
CA PRO A 784 -10.00 40.40 8.88
C PRO A 784 -9.43 41.13 7.67
N ASP A 785 -8.40 40.57 7.02
CA ASP A 785 -7.66 41.21 5.93
C ASP A 785 -8.24 40.90 4.52
N GLN A 786 -9.22 40.01 4.43
CA GLN A 786 -9.69 39.42 3.15
C GLN A 786 -11.23 39.42 3.00
N GLY A 787 -11.96 39.74 4.08
CA GLY A 787 -13.40 39.66 4.16
C GLY A 787 -13.88 38.29 4.67
N TYR A 788 -15.00 38.26 5.38
CA TYR A 788 -15.54 37.05 6.02
C TYR A 788 -16.45 36.24 5.09
N ARG A 789 -16.43 34.92 5.22
CA ARG A 789 -17.46 34.05 4.63
C ARG A 789 -18.75 34.13 5.46
N SER A 790 -19.88 34.09 4.79
CA SER A 790 -21.21 34.01 5.39
C SER A 790 -21.96 32.91 4.65
N VAL A 791 -22.24 31.80 5.35
CA VAL A 791 -22.54 30.51 4.75
C VAL A 791 -23.86 29.95 5.31
N ALA A 792 -24.83 29.60 4.47
CA ALA A 792 -26.09 29.02 4.96
C ALA A 792 -26.44 27.71 4.27
N TYR A 793 -26.82 26.70 5.06
CA TYR A 793 -27.45 25.51 4.51
C TYR A 793 -28.90 25.82 4.09
N PHE A 794 -29.22 25.51 2.82
CA PHE A 794 -30.59 25.47 2.31
C PHE A 794 -30.95 24.00 2.07
N VAL A 795 -31.89 23.48 2.85
CA VAL A 795 -32.34 22.08 2.74
C VAL A 795 -33.47 21.98 1.72
N ASN A 796 -33.39 21.05 0.76
CA ASN A 796 -34.35 20.98 -0.35
C ASN A 796 -35.79 20.70 0.13
N TRP A 797 -35.95 19.96 1.22
CA TRP A 797 -37.24 19.73 1.88
C TRP A 797 -37.85 20.97 2.56
N ALA A 798 -37.15 22.11 2.61
CA ALA A 798 -37.66 23.36 3.17
C ALA A 798 -38.87 23.93 2.41
N ILE A 799 -39.01 23.62 1.11
CA ILE A 799 -40.12 24.12 0.29
C ILE A 799 -41.49 23.57 0.71
N TYR A 800 -41.52 22.44 1.43
CA TYR A 800 -42.74 21.73 1.81
C TYR A 800 -43.38 22.31 3.08
N ALA A 801 -43.32 21.61 4.21
CA ALA A 801 -43.99 22.00 5.45
C ALA A 801 -43.46 23.32 6.04
N ARG A 802 -42.14 23.56 5.89
CA ARG A 802 -41.42 24.78 6.29
C ARG A 802 -41.78 25.99 5.42
N LYS A 803 -42.25 25.78 4.17
CA LYS A 803 -42.63 26.79 3.16
C LYS A 803 -41.56 27.86 2.88
N HIS A 804 -40.29 27.48 2.97
CA HIS A 804 -39.14 28.35 2.74
C HIS A 804 -38.48 28.00 1.41
N ARG A 805 -38.30 29.00 0.56
CA ARG A 805 -37.90 28.85 -0.86
C ARG A 805 -36.57 29.56 -1.09
N PRO A 806 -35.84 29.29 -2.19
CA PRO A 806 -34.58 29.98 -2.44
C PRO A 806 -34.69 31.51 -2.48
N GLN A 807 -35.82 32.06 -2.94
CA GLN A 807 -36.06 33.50 -2.99
C GLN A 807 -36.21 34.16 -1.60
N ASP A 808 -36.41 33.36 -0.55
CA ASP A 808 -36.55 33.81 0.84
C ASP A 808 -35.17 33.89 1.56
N LEU A 809 -34.07 33.55 0.87
CA LEU A 809 -32.70 33.67 1.38
C LEU A 809 -32.25 35.15 1.49
N PRO A 810 -31.52 35.55 2.56
CA PRO A 810 -31.03 36.91 2.74
C PRO A 810 -29.79 37.18 1.85
N LEU A 811 -30.02 37.38 0.56
CA LEU A 811 -29.02 37.42 -0.53
C LEU A 811 -27.83 38.37 -0.30
N GLU A 812 -28.05 39.51 0.36
CA GLU A 812 -27.04 40.54 0.63
C GLU A 812 -26.14 40.18 1.83
N ASN A 813 -26.59 39.26 2.68
CA ASN A 813 -25.89 38.79 3.88
C ASN A 813 -25.17 37.45 3.66
N LEU A 814 -25.15 36.88 2.45
CA LEU A 814 -24.59 35.55 2.16
C LEU A 814 -23.56 35.61 1.04
N THR A 815 -22.45 34.87 1.22
CA THR A 815 -21.46 34.60 0.18
C THR A 815 -21.48 33.16 -0.31
N HIS A 816 -21.99 32.21 0.49
CA HIS A 816 -22.09 30.81 0.10
C HIS A 816 -23.44 30.22 0.55
N VAL A 817 -24.11 29.48 -0.31
CA VAL A 817 -25.26 28.63 0.04
C VAL A 817 -24.89 27.18 -0.21
N LEU A 818 -25.14 26.33 0.79
CA LEU A 818 -24.86 24.90 0.74
C LEU A 818 -26.19 24.17 0.53
N TYR A 819 -26.39 23.63 -0.68
CA TYR A 819 -27.65 23.00 -1.06
C TYR A 819 -27.69 21.55 -0.56
N ALA A 820 -28.53 21.28 0.44
CA ALA A 820 -28.57 20.04 1.20
C ALA A 820 -29.80 19.19 0.85
N PHE A 821 -29.71 17.89 0.54
CA PHE A 821 -28.50 17.09 0.32
C PHE A 821 -28.64 16.19 -0.90
N ALA A 822 -27.55 16.02 -1.65
CA ALA A 822 -27.38 14.84 -2.51
C ALA A 822 -27.00 13.61 -1.66
N ASN A 823 -27.48 12.45 -2.07
CA ASN A 823 -27.19 11.16 -1.45
C ASN A 823 -26.15 10.39 -2.26
N VAL A 824 -25.48 9.43 -1.62
CA VAL A 824 -24.47 8.56 -2.23
C VAL A 824 -25.02 7.15 -2.36
N ARG A 825 -24.88 6.51 -3.51
CA ARG A 825 -25.17 5.07 -3.62
C ARG A 825 -24.07 4.24 -2.97
N THR A 826 -24.47 3.33 -2.08
CA THR A 826 -23.62 2.52 -1.20
C THR A 826 -22.77 1.46 -1.92
N ASP A 827 -23.16 1.09 -3.14
CA ASP A 827 -22.53 0.06 -3.97
C ASP A 827 -21.46 0.63 -4.91
N SER A 828 -21.77 1.78 -5.50
CA SER A 828 -21.16 2.30 -6.72
C SER A 828 -20.46 3.64 -6.50
N GLY A 829 -20.86 4.40 -5.48
CA GLY A 829 -20.43 5.77 -5.23
C GLY A 829 -21.10 6.81 -6.10
N GLU A 830 -22.21 6.50 -6.79
CA GLU A 830 -22.97 7.50 -7.53
C GLU A 830 -23.59 8.51 -6.57
N VAL A 831 -23.15 9.77 -6.67
CA VAL A 831 -23.81 10.91 -6.03
C VAL A 831 -25.00 11.30 -6.90
N HIS A 832 -26.17 11.40 -6.27
CA HIS A 832 -27.44 11.65 -6.94
C HIS A 832 -28.33 12.61 -6.13
N LEU A 833 -29.17 13.36 -6.84
CA LEU A 833 -30.23 14.17 -6.25
C LEU A 833 -31.23 13.29 -5.49
N THR A 834 -31.79 13.84 -4.41
CA THR A 834 -32.71 13.13 -3.51
C THR A 834 -34.17 13.41 -3.82
N ASP A 835 -34.49 14.57 -4.39
CA ASP A 835 -35.84 15.00 -4.66
C ASP A 835 -35.90 15.79 -5.97
N GLY A 836 -36.04 15.09 -7.11
CA GLY A 836 -36.13 15.73 -8.43
C GLY A 836 -37.24 16.78 -8.53
N TRP A 837 -38.32 16.64 -7.76
CA TRP A 837 -39.39 17.64 -7.73
C TRP A 837 -38.90 18.94 -7.10
N ALA A 838 -38.33 18.89 -5.89
CA ALA A 838 -37.76 20.08 -5.24
C ALA A 838 -36.54 20.64 -5.98
N ASP A 839 -35.67 19.75 -6.47
CA ASP A 839 -34.35 20.08 -7.01
C ASP A 839 -34.46 20.68 -8.43
N THR A 840 -35.16 20.01 -9.36
CA THR A 840 -35.13 20.35 -10.80
C THR A 840 -36.47 20.63 -11.47
N ASP A 841 -37.60 20.17 -10.92
CA ASP A 841 -38.85 20.07 -11.70
C ASP A 841 -39.95 21.05 -11.25
N ILE A 842 -40.01 21.45 -9.97
CA ILE A 842 -41.04 22.39 -9.49
C ILE A 842 -40.92 23.75 -10.22
N HIS A 843 -42.02 24.15 -10.86
CA HIS A 843 -42.13 25.42 -11.55
C HIS A 843 -42.58 26.52 -10.57
N TRP A 844 -41.79 27.57 -10.47
CA TRP A 844 -42.09 28.79 -9.71
C TRP A 844 -42.77 29.85 -10.59
N GLU A 845 -43.10 31.00 -9.99
CA GLU A 845 -43.59 32.16 -10.73
C GLU A 845 -42.52 32.64 -11.72
N GLY A 846 -42.87 32.70 -13.01
CA GLY A 846 -41.94 32.95 -14.12
C GLY A 846 -41.42 31.70 -14.84
N ASP A 847 -41.68 30.50 -14.35
CA ASP A 847 -41.27 29.25 -15.02
C ASP A 847 -42.29 28.83 -16.10
N SER A 848 -41.79 28.55 -17.31
CA SER A 848 -42.59 28.35 -18.52
C SER A 848 -42.79 26.87 -18.85
N TRP A 849 -44.02 26.41 -18.76
CA TRP A 849 -44.45 25.06 -19.17
C TRP A 849 -44.31 24.78 -20.68
N ASN A 850 -43.91 25.77 -21.49
CA ASN A 850 -43.83 25.68 -22.95
C ASN A 850 -42.40 25.80 -23.51
N ASP A 851 -41.37 25.93 -22.66
CA ASP A 851 -39.98 26.07 -23.12
C ASP A 851 -39.48 24.75 -23.75
N THR A 852 -38.97 24.84 -24.98
CA THR A 852 -38.47 23.68 -25.74
C THR A 852 -37.03 23.33 -25.37
N GLY A 853 -36.64 22.07 -25.60
CA GLY A 853 -35.32 21.55 -25.23
C GLY A 853 -35.32 20.88 -23.85
N THR A 854 -34.14 20.72 -23.25
CA THR A 854 -33.98 20.18 -21.89
C THR A 854 -33.77 21.35 -20.93
N ASN A 855 -34.73 21.65 -20.06
CA ASN A 855 -34.72 22.88 -19.25
C ASN A 855 -34.69 22.60 -17.74
N LEU A 856 -33.90 23.39 -17.00
CA LEU A 856 -33.76 23.33 -15.55
C LEU A 856 -34.76 24.28 -14.88
N TYR A 857 -35.52 23.76 -13.92
CA TYR A 857 -36.43 24.52 -13.03
C TYR A 857 -36.04 24.23 -11.58
N GLY A 858 -37.02 24.07 -10.69
CA GLY A 858 -36.80 23.68 -9.30
C GLY A 858 -36.08 24.74 -8.49
N CYS A 859 -35.60 24.35 -7.31
CA CYS A 859 -34.77 25.24 -6.49
C CYS A 859 -33.47 25.62 -7.20
N LEU A 860 -32.94 24.74 -8.06
CA LEU A 860 -31.64 24.91 -8.70
C LEU A 860 -31.64 25.97 -9.82
N LYS A 861 -32.75 26.14 -10.58
CA LYS A 861 -32.92 27.34 -11.42
C LYS A 861 -32.88 28.61 -10.57
N GLN A 862 -33.67 28.65 -9.50
CA GLN A 862 -33.84 29.85 -8.67
C GLN A 862 -32.52 30.26 -7.98
N LEU A 863 -31.73 29.30 -7.50
CA LEU A 863 -30.39 29.53 -6.97
C LEU A 863 -29.42 30.06 -8.04
N ASN A 864 -29.49 29.58 -9.28
CA ASN A 864 -28.70 30.15 -10.38
C ASN A 864 -29.14 31.57 -10.79
N LEU A 865 -30.43 31.92 -10.66
CA LEU A 865 -30.89 33.30 -10.83
C LEU A 865 -30.36 34.22 -9.71
N LEU A 866 -30.33 33.73 -8.46
CA LEU A 866 -29.74 34.46 -7.34
C LEU A 866 -28.23 34.68 -7.51
N LYS A 867 -27.49 33.68 -8.02
CA LYS A 867 -26.08 33.84 -8.45
C LYS A 867 -25.87 34.91 -9.52
N ARG A 868 -26.84 35.08 -10.43
CA ARG A 868 -26.79 36.11 -11.48
C ARG A 868 -27.10 37.50 -10.91
N ARG A 869 -27.97 37.59 -9.90
CA ARG A 869 -28.30 38.83 -9.19
C ARG A 869 -27.21 39.28 -8.21
N ASN A 870 -26.60 38.37 -7.44
CA ASN A 870 -25.44 38.63 -6.60
C ASN A 870 -24.25 37.79 -7.10
N ARG A 871 -23.31 38.46 -7.79
CA ARG A 871 -22.10 37.83 -8.33
C ARG A 871 -21.13 37.33 -7.26
N ASN A 872 -21.29 37.75 -6.00
CA ASN A 872 -20.51 37.26 -4.86
C ASN A 872 -21.19 36.06 -4.14
N LEU A 873 -22.41 35.68 -4.51
CA LEU A 873 -23.05 34.48 -3.98
C LEU A 873 -22.56 33.24 -4.73
N LYS A 874 -21.88 32.33 -4.06
CA LYS A 874 -21.62 30.98 -4.54
C LYS A 874 -22.70 30.02 -4.05
N VAL A 875 -22.97 28.98 -4.81
CA VAL A 875 -23.86 27.88 -4.42
C VAL A 875 -23.12 26.56 -4.61
N LEU A 876 -22.91 25.81 -3.53
CA LEU A 876 -22.24 24.51 -3.54
C LEU A 876 -23.29 23.41 -3.33
N LEU A 877 -23.10 22.25 -3.97
CA LEU A 877 -23.89 21.06 -3.65
C LEU A 877 -23.32 20.44 -2.38
N SER A 878 -24.11 20.34 -1.31
CA SER A 878 -23.75 19.54 -0.15
C SER A 878 -24.20 18.10 -0.34
N ILE A 879 -23.28 17.18 -0.08
CA ILE A 879 -23.46 15.74 -0.24
C ILE A 879 -23.35 15.12 1.15
N GLY A 880 -24.32 14.29 1.54
CA GLY A 880 -24.30 13.59 2.82
C GLY A 880 -25.28 14.14 3.86
N GLY A 881 -24.76 14.62 4.99
CA GLY A 881 -25.50 14.92 6.22
C GLY A 881 -25.87 13.65 6.99
N TRP A 882 -26.27 13.81 8.25
CA TRP A 882 -26.62 12.73 9.20
C TRP A 882 -27.28 11.50 8.57
N THR A 883 -28.43 11.70 7.91
CA THR A 883 -29.28 10.63 7.35
C THR A 883 -28.58 9.78 6.29
N TYR A 884 -27.71 10.40 5.48
CA TYR A 884 -27.01 9.71 4.38
C TYR A 884 -25.55 9.40 4.71
N SER A 885 -25.06 9.76 5.90
CA SER A 885 -23.64 9.62 6.26
C SER A 885 -23.16 8.18 6.42
N SER A 886 -24.07 7.24 6.68
CA SER A 886 -23.81 5.80 6.57
C SER A 886 -23.38 5.39 5.15
N ASN A 887 -23.83 6.11 4.12
CA ASN A 887 -23.64 5.75 2.73
C ASN A 887 -22.27 6.15 2.16
N PHE A 888 -21.50 7.02 2.82
CA PHE A 888 -20.11 7.30 2.40
C PHE A 888 -19.21 6.08 2.54
N LYS A 889 -19.33 5.35 3.65
CA LYS A 889 -18.31 4.39 4.11
C LYS A 889 -17.88 3.41 3.02
N ASN A 890 -18.85 2.76 2.37
CA ASN A 890 -18.59 1.75 1.35
C ASN A 890 -17.92 2.35 0.08
N PRO A 891 -18.53 3.32 -0.63
CA PRO A 891 -17.92 3.90 -1.82
C PRO A 891 -16.66 4.71 -1.51
N ALA A 892 -16.61 5.45 -0.40
CA ALA A 892 -15.42 6.17 0.02
C ALA A 892 -14.26 5.24 0.35
N SER A 893 -14.50 4.01 0.83
CA SER A 893 -13.40 3.05 1.08
C SER A 893 -12.70 2.57 -0.20
N THR A 894 -13.38 2.56 -1.35
CA THR A 894 -12.81 2.03 -2.60
C THR A 894 -12.37 3.13 -3.56
N ALA A 895 -11.23 2.96 -4.23
CA ALA A 895 -10.77 3.93 -5.24
C ALA A 895 -11.74 4.06 -6.43
N GLN A 896 -12.57 3.05 -6.70
CA GLN A 896 -13.62 3.12 -7.72
C GLN A 896 -14.84 3.92 -7.24
N GLY A 897 -15.33 3.67 -6.02
CA GLY A 897 -16.43 4.43 -5.43
C GLY A 897 -16.08 5.91 -5.28
N ARG A 898 -14.86 6.23 -4.83
CA ARG A 898 -14.33 7.60 -4.81
C ARG A 898 -14.24 8.25 -6.19
N ALA A 899 -13.82 7.51 -7.23
CA ALA A 899 -13.75 8.04 -8.59
C ALA A 899 -15.14 8.18 -9.25
N THR A 900 -16.10 7.32 -8.90
CA THR A 900 -17.51 7.53 -9.28
C THR A 900 -18.11 8.70 -8.54
N PHE A 901 -17.85 8.85 -7.24
CA PHE A 901 -18.31 10.00 -6.44
C PHE A 901 -17.78 11.30 -7.04
N ALA A 902 -16.47 11.41 -7.25
CA ALA A 902 -15.85 12.61 -7.80
C ALA A 902 -16.40 12.96 -9.19
N ARG A 903 -16.48 11.97 -10.09
CA ARG A 903 -17.06 12.15 -11.44
C ARG A 903 -18.54 12.53 -11.39
N THR A 904 -19.37 11.85 -10.61
CA THR A 904 -20.83 12.09 -10.57
C THR A 904 -21.16 13.41 -9.86
N SER A 905 -20.42 13.77 -8.81
CA SER A 905 -20.50 15.10 -8.18
C SER A 905 -20.09 16.21 -9.16
N LEU A 906 -19.03 15.99 -9.95
CA LEU A 906 -18.63 16.92 -11.00
C LEU A 906 -19.70 17.03 -12.11
N GLU A 907 -20.32 15.92 -12.52
CA GLU A 907 -21.42 15.96 -13.48
C GLU A 907 -22.64 16.70 -12.92
N LEU A 908 -22.99 16.52 -11.63
CA LEU A 908 -24.03 17.34 -10.99
C LEU A 908 -23.62 18.83 -10.96
N LEU A 909 -22.37 19.15 -10.62
CA LEU A 909 -21.85 20.53 -10.64
C LEU A 909 -21.98 21.19 -12.00
N LYS A 910 -21.53 20.51 -13.07
CA LYS A 910 -21.65 20.97 -14.46
C LYS A 910 -23.10 21.19 -14.87
N ASN A 911 -23.94 20.20 -14.60
CA ASN A 911 -25.30 20.19 -15.11
C ASN A 911 -26.21 21.16 -14.35
N LEU A 912 -25.98 21.37 -13.06
CA LEU A 912 -26.90 22.11 -12.19
C LEU A 912 -26.39 23.51 -11.79
N GLY A 913 -25.18 23.88 -12.22
CA GLY A 913 -24.66 25.24 -12.09
C GLY A 913 -24.08 25.57 -10.71
N PHE A 914 -23.41 24.60 -10.07
CA PHE A 914 -22.77 24.81 -8.76
C PHE A 914 -21.36 25.43 -8.88
N ASP A 915 -20.93 26.17 -7.86
CA ASP A 915 -19.59 26.78 -7.73
C ASP A 915 -18.60 25.86 -7.01
N GLY A 916 -19.05 24.73 -6.50
CA GLY A 916 -18.24 23.80 -5.74
C GLY A 916 -19.07 22.70 -5.09
N LEU A 917 -18.41 21.95 -4.21
CA LEU A 917 -18.97 20.80 -3.52
C LEU A 917 -18.65 20.88 -2.02
N ASP A 918 -19.63 20.57 -1.19
CA ASP A 918 -19.49 20.39 0.26
C ASP A 918 -19.71 18.91 0.59
N ILE A 919 -18.86 18.32 1.42
CA ILE A 919 -19.00 16.91 1.84
C ILE A 919 -19.21 16.85 3.34
N ASP A 920 -20.42 16.46 3.73
CA ASP A 920 -20.85 16.33 5.11
C ASP A 920 -20.94 14.85 5.50
N TRP A 921 -19.86 14.31 6.06
CA TRP A 921 -19.80 12.92 6.54
C TRP A 921 -19.80 12.90 8.08
N GLU A 922 -20.94 12.51 8.63
CA GLU A 922 -21.21 12.36 10.07
C GLU A 922 -21.23 10.89 10.52
N TYR A 923 -20.15 10.29 11.04
CA TYR A 923 -18.78 10.76 11.09
C TYR A 923 -17.84 9.59 10.75
N PRO A 924 -16.64 9.82 10.20
CA PRO A 924 -15.62 8.78 10.07
C PRO A 924 -15.32 8.11 11.43
N GLN A 925 -15.69 6.84 11.58
CA GLN A 925 -15.63 6.16 12.87
C GLN A 925 -14.23 5.65 13.24
N ASN A 926 -13.27 5.71 12.32
CA ASN A 926 -11.92 5.15 12.48
C ASN A 926 -10.94 5.70 11.43
N ALA A 927 -9.66 5.38 11.62
CA ALA A 927 -8.56 5.85 10.76
C ALA A 927 -8.52 5.25 9.33
N ASP A 928 -9.36 4.27 8.99
CA ASP A 928 -9.57 3.87 7.59
C ASP A 928 -10.63 4.75 6.94
N GLU A 929 -11.73 5.04 7.64
CA GLU A 929 -12.78 5.97 7.16
C GLU A 929 -12.25 7.40 7.05
N ALA A 930 -11.44 7.88 8.00
CA ALA A 930 -10.81 9.21 7.91
C ALA A 930 -9.81 9.31 6.75
N ARG A 931 -9.01 8.26 6.51
CA ARG A 931 -8.13 8.18 5.32
C ARG A 931 -8.94 8.10 4.03
N SER A 932 -10.06 7.38 4.04
CA SER A 932 -10.99 7.30 2.93
C SER A 932 -11.61 8.67 2.62
N PHE A 933 -11.85 9.51 3.63
CA PHE A 933 -12.31 10.88 3.47
C PHE A 933 -11.21 11.77 2.86
N VAL A 934 -9.96 11.67 3.31
CA VAL A 934 -8.81 12.32 2.66
C VAL A 934 -8.69 11.91 1.19
N GLU A 935 -8.72 10.61 0.91
CA GLU A 935 -8.61 10.10 -0.47
C GLU A 935 -9.86 10.43 -1.32
N LEU A 936 -11.01 10.74 -0.71
CA LEU A 936 -12.24 11.18 -1.37
C LEU A 936 -12.11 12.66 -1.75
N LEU A 937 -11.70 13.50 -0.80
CA LEU A 937 -11.40 14.91 -1.06
C LEU A 937 -10.31 15.06 -2.12
N ALA A 938 -9.26 14.24 -2.08
CA ALA A 938 -8.22 14.21 -3.11
C ALA A 938 -8.77 13.88 -4.51
N ALA A 939 -9.70 12.92 -4.60
CA ALA A 939 -10.33 12.54 -5.87
C ALA A 939 -11.27 13.65 -6.39
N VAL A 940 -12.08 14.23 -5.52
CA VAL A 940 -13.02 15.32 -5.86
C VAL A 940 -12.25 16.57 -6.28
N ARG A 941 -11.25 17.00 -5.52
CA ARG A 941 -10.36 18.13 -5.84
C ARG A 941 -9.72 17.97 -7.22
N GLY A 942 -9.22 16.76 -7.52
CA GLY A 942 -8.63 16.44 -8.82
C GLY A 942 -9.58 16.57 -10.01
N GLU A 943 -10.83 16.11 -9.88
CA GLU A 943 -11.86 16.26 -10.92
C GLU A 943 -12.29 17.74 -11.07
N LEU A 944 -12.47 18.47 -9.95
CA LEU A 944 -12.80 19.91 -9.94
C LEU A 944 -11.72 20.76 -10.64
N ASP A 945 -10.44 20.52 -10.32
CA ASP A 945 -9.31 21.24 -10.90
C ASP A 945 -9.10 20.88 -12.39
N ALA A 946 -9.29 19.60 -12.75
CA ALA A 946 -9.25 19.16 -14.14
C ALA A 946 -10.36 19.81 -14.99
N TYR A 947 -11.53 20.10 -14.41
CA TYR A 947 -12.61 20.81 -15.10
C TYR A 947 -12.39 22.33 -15.17
N ALA A 948 -11.95 22.96 -14.08
CA ALA A 948 -11.59 24.38 -14.08
C ALA A 948 -10.53 24.71 -15.14
N GLY A 949 -9.54 23.81 -15.32
CA GLY A 949 -8.53 23.91 -16.37
C GLY A 949 -9.05 23.78 -17.82
N GLN A 950 -10.27 23.25 -18.04
CA GLN A 950 -10.90 23.15 -19.36
C GLN A 950 -11.68 24.41 -19.74
N LEU A 951 -12.34 25.04 -18.77
CA LEU A 951 -13.08 26.29 -18.97
C LEU A 951 -12.16 27.49 -19.25
N GLY A 952 -10.97 27.49 -18.65
CA GLY A 952 -10.00 28.58 -18.74
C GLY A 952 -10.38 29.81 -17.91
N GLY A 953 -9.57 30.86 -18.04
CA GLY A 953 -9.67 32.08 -17.22
C GLY A 953 -9.16 31.88 -15.79
N ASP A 954 -9.68 32.69 -14.85
CA ASP A 954 -9.28 32.66 -13.44
C ASP A 954 -10.25 31.83 -12.55
N THR A 955 -11.22 31.12 -13.16
CA THR A 955 -12.22 30.24 -12.53
C THR A 955 -11.60 29.16 -11.63
N ARG A 956 -12.21 28.93 -10.47
CA ARG A 956 -11.89 27.83 -9.52
C ARG A 956 -13.19 27.37 -8.87
N PHE A 957 -13.42 26.05 -8.84
CA PHE A 957 -14.53 25.46 -8.09
C PHE A 957 -14.08 25.10 -6.67
N GLU A 958 -14.90 25.35 -5.66
CA GLU A 958 -14.53 25.13 -4.26
C GLU A 958 -14.82 23.70 -3.78
N LEU A 959 -14.06 23.25 -2.79
CA LEU A 959 -14.29 22.02 -2.05
C LEU A 959 -14.26 22.30 -0.55
N THR A 960 -15.36 21.97 0.13
CA THR A 960 -15.53 22.18 1.58
C THR A 960 -16.00 20.90 2.27
N VAL A 961 -15.97 20.92 3.60
CA VAL A 961 -16.57 19.87 4.45
C VAL A 961 -17.31 20.51 5.61
N ALA A 962 -18.42 19.91 6.01
CA ALA A 962 -18.89 20.01 7.38
C ALA A 962 -17.95 19.19 8.29
N CYS A 963 -17.57 19.72 9.45
CA CYS A 963 -16.64 19.05 10.35
C CYS A 963 -17.04 19.10 11.83
N PRO A 964 -16.78 18.03 12.60
CA PRO A 964 -17.19 17.92 14.00
C PRO A 964 -16.44 18.87 14.92
N ALA A 965 -17.15 19.38 15.93
CA ALA A 965 -16.56 20.05 17.09
C ALA A 965 -16.55 19.19 18.39
N GLY A 966 -16.92 17.89 18.30
CA GLY A 966 -16.74 16.92 19.39
C GLY A 966 -15.40 16.15 19.26
N PRO A 967 -14.56 16.07 20.31
CA PRO A 967 -13.22 15.46 20.25
C PRO A 967 -13.25 13.99 19.85
N GLN A 968 -14.25 13.24 20.33
CA GLN A 968 -14.49 11.85 19.95
C GLN A 968 -14.59 11.64 18.43
N ASN A 969 -14.91 12.68 17.65
CA ASN A 969 -14.98 12.66 16.20
C ASN A 969 -13.77 13.39 15.57
N TYR A 970 -13.43 14.63 15.98
CA TYR A 970 -12.33 15.37 15.35
C TYR A 970 -10.94 14.76 15.58
N GLU A 971 -10.71 14.07 16.70
CA GLU A 971 -9.43 13.38 16.96
C GLU A 971 -9.20 12.18 16.03
N ARG A 972 -10.26 11.68 15.37
CA ARG A 972 -10.18 10.59 14.39
C ARG A 972 -9.83 11.07 12.98
N LEU A 973 -10.00 12.36 12.69
CA LEU A 973 -9.76 12.94 11.37
C LEU A 973 -8.27 13.14 11.11
N ASP A 974 -7.86 12.85 9.86
CA ASP A 974 -6.55 13.24 9.35
C ASP A 974 -6.62 14.71 8.88
N VAL A 975 -6.74 15.62 9.84
CA VAL A 975 -6.92 17.06 9.60
C VAL A 975 -5.87 17.65 8.64
N PRO A 976 -4.55 17.37 8.77
CA PRO A 976 -3.56 17.84 7.79
C PRO A 976 -3.75 17.23 6.40
N GLY A 977 -4.10 15.93 6.33
CA GLY A 977 -4.38 15.25 5.06
C GLY A 977 -5.64 15.76 4.36
N MET A 978 -6.62 16.29 5.09
CA MET A 978 -7.83 16.91 4.56
C MET A 978 -7.57 18.35 4.08
N ASP A 979 -6.88 19.17 4.89
CA ASP A 979 -6.78 20.63 4.66
C ASP A 979 -6.19 21.01 3.30
N GLN A 980 -5.19 20.25 2.84
CA GLN A 980 -4.53 20.41 1.53
C GLN A 980 -5.48 20.30 0.31
N HIS A 981 -6.69 19.77 0.49
CA HIS A 981 -7.70 19.63 -0.56
C HIS A 981 -8.88 20.61 -0.41
N LEU A 982 -8.95 21.31 0.71
CA LEU A 982 -10.10 22.14 1.10
C LEU A 982 -9.83 23.62 0.88
N ASP A 983 -10.85 24.34 0.40
CA ASP A 983 -10.86 25.79 0.36
C ASP A 983 -11.20 26.34 1.76
N PHE A 984 -12.22 25.79 2.43
CA PHE A 984 -12.54 26.07 3.84
C PHE A 984 -13.29 24.91 4.53
N TRP A 985 -13.37 24.99 5.85
CA TRP A 985 -14.02 24.03 6.76
C TRP A 985 -15.25 24.67 7.41
N ASN A 986 -16.40 24.00 7.38
CA ASN A 986 -17.63 24.40 8.08
C ASN A 986 -17.68 23.70 9.45
N LEU A 987 -17.26 24.38 10.52
CA LEU A 987 -17.20 23.77 11.85
C LEU A 987 -18.59 23.70 12.48
N MET A 988 -19.12 22.50 12.65
CA MET A 988 -20.42 22.25 13.30
C MET A 988 -20.31 22.42 14.81
N ALA A 989 -20.32 23.68 15.26
CA ALA A 989 -20.17 24.08 16.66
C ALA A 989 -21.51 24.14 17.42
N TYR A 990 -22.33 23.11 17.19
CA TYR A 990 -23.65 22.90 17.77
C TYR A 990 -23.87 21.41 18.10
N ASP A 991 -25.07 21.03 18.54
CA ASP A 991 -25.43 19.66 18.95
C ASP A 991 -24.56 19.06 20.07
N TYR A 992 -24.03 19.92 20.96
CA TYR A 992 -23.22 19.49 22.10
C TYR A 992 -24.03 18.79 23.21
N ALA A 993 -25.33 19.03 23.28
CA ALA A 993 -26.23 18.44 24.27
C ALA A 993 -27.60 18.14 23.65
N GLY A 994 -28.21 17.00 23.97
CA GLY A 994 -29.50 16.59 23.42
C GLY A 994 -30.15 15.40 24.11
N SER A 995 -31.14 14.78 23.43
CA SER A 995 -31.98 13.69 23.95
C SER A 995 -31.23 12.37 24.24
N TRP A 996 -29.94 12.31 23.90
CA TRP A 996 -29.03 11.20 24.17
C TRP A 996 -28.29 11.33 25.51
N ASP A 997 -28.27 12.53 26.12
CA ASP A 997 -27.54 12.80 27.35
C ASP A 997 -28.33 12.41 28.62
N GLN A 998 -27.64 12.35 29.76
CA GLN A 998 -28.23 12.08 31.08
C GLN A 998 -28.57 13.34 31.87
N VAL A 999 -28.11 14.50 31.39
CA VAL A 999 -28.37 15.84 31.95
C VAL A 999 -28.63 16.82 30.82
N SER A 1000 -29.38 17.89 31.10
CA SER A 1000 -29.54 19.02 30.19
C SER A 1000 -28.21 19.77 30.04
N GLY A 1001 -27.99 20.44 28.91
CA GLY A 1001 -26.74 21.17 28.65
C GLY A 1001 -26.88 22.25 27.60
N HIS A 1002 -25.82 23.04 27.45
CA HIS A 1002 -25.70 24.02 26.36
C HIS A 1002 -25.34 23.30 25.07
N GLN A 1003 -26.09 23.52 23.99
CA GLN A 1003 -25.83 22.81 22.73
C GLN A 1003 -24.72 23.42 21.86
N ALA A 1004 -24.26 24.65 22.14
CA ALA A 1004 -23.38 25.41 21.25
C ALA A 1004 -22.46 26.42 22.00
N ASN A 1005 -21.99 26.08 23.19
CA ASN A 1005 -21.17 26.98 24.03
C ASN A 1005 -19.73 27.16 23.50
N LEU A 1006 -19.22 28.40 23.53
CA LEU A 1006 -17.83 28.65 23.10
C LEU A 1006 -16.80 28.03 24.04
N TYR A 1007 -17.04 28.11 25.36
CA TYR A 1007 -16.08 27.75 26.41
C TYR A 1007 -16.68 26.74 27.41
N PRO A 1008 -15.87 25.94 28.12
CA PRO A 1008 -16.36 25.11 29.22
C PRO A 1008 -16.68 25.98 30.44
N ASN A 1009 -17.80 25.72 31.14
CA ASN A 1009 -18.12 26.40 32.38
C ASN A 1009 -17.42 25.68 33.57
N PRO A 1010 -16.42 26.28 34.24
CA PRO A 1010 -15.70 25.62 35.34
C PRO A 1010 -16.55 25.47 36.62
N SER A 1011 -17.63 26.25 36.76
CA SER A 1011 -18.56 26.19 37.90
C SER A 1011 -19.71 25.21 37.66
N ASN A 1012 -20.00 24.85 36.41
CA ASN A 1012 -21.02 23.87 36.03
C ASN A 1012 -20.55 23.00 34.85
N PRO A 1013 -19.48 22.20 35.00
CA PRO A 1013 -18.91 21.43 33.89
C PRO A 1013 -19.91 20.45 33.27
N SER A 1014 -20.92 20.00 34.04
CA SER A 1014 -22.02 19.16 33.56
C SER A 1014 -22.94 19.82 32.54
N SER A 1015 -22.95 21.16 32.40
CA SER A 1015 -23.71 21.85 31.34
C SER A 1015 -22.91 22.13 30.07
N THR A 1016 -21.59 21.86 30.07
CA THR A 1016 -20.69 22.09 28.93
C THR A 1016 -19.86 20.83 28.63
N PRO A 1017 -20.46 19.76 28.07
CA PRO A 1017 -19.74 18.53 27.74
C PRO A 1017 -18.68 18.74 26.64
N PHE A 1018 -18.85 19.76 25.79
CA PHE A 1018 -17.93 20.14 24.72
C PHE A 1018 -17.65 21.66 24.73
N SER A 1019 -16.81 22.12 23.81
CA SER A 1019 -16.37 23.52 23.71
C SER A 1019 -15.90 23.85 22.30
N THR A 1020 -16.46 24.91 21.71
CA THR A 1020 -16.05 25.38 20.38
C THR A 1020 -14.61 25.87 20.35
N ALA A 1021 -14.15 26.56 21.41
CA ALA A 1021 -12.78 27.04 21.51
C ALA A 1021 -11.78 25.86 21.52
N ALA A 1022 -12.11 24.77 22.21
CA ALA A 1022 -11.27 23.56 22.20
C ALA A 1022 -11.21 22.91 20.81
N ALA A 1023 -12.30 22.92 20.04
CA ALA A 1023 -12.30 22.44 18.65
C ALA A 1023 -11.45 23.34 17.74
N VAL A 1024 -11.64 24.67 17.78
CA VAL A 1024 -10.85 25.64 17.00
C VAL A 1024 -9.35 25.52 17.31
N ASP A 1025 -8.99 25.38 18.59
CA ASP A 1025 -7.60 25.23 19.03
C ASP A 1025 -7.01 23.86 18.65
N PHE A 1026 -7.85 22.82 18.50
CA PHE A 1026 -7.43 21.54 17.92
C PHE A 1026 -7.14 21.65 16.41
N TYR A 1027 -8.07 22.20 15.60
CA TYR A 1027 -7.87 22.29 14.13
C TYR A 1027 -6.66 23.18 13.79
N THR A 1028 -6.53 24.34 14.45
CA THR A 1028 -5.37 25.23 14.29
C THR A 1028 -4.08 24.60 14.83
N GLY A 1029 -4.14 23.90 15.97
CA GLY A 1029 -3.04 23.10 16.51
C GLY A 1029 -2.60 21.92 15.64
N ARG A 1030 -3.43 21.50 14.66
CA ARG A 1030 -3.08 20.55 13.59
C ARG A 1030 -2.63 21.20 12.28
N GLY A 1031 -2.53 22.53 12.24
CA GLY A 1031 -1.99 23.28 11.10
C GLY A 1031 -3.03 23.84 10.12
N VAL A 1032 -4.34 23.73 10.41
CA VAL A 1032 -5.36 24.45 9.64
C VAL A 1032 -5.21 25.95 9.88
N ALA A 1033 -5.11 26.74 8.82
CA ALA A 1033 -5.12 28.20 8.96
C ALA A 1033 -6.48 28.66 9.54
N ALA A 1034 -6.45 29.48 10.61
CA ALA A 1034 -7.67 29.93 11.29
C ALA A 1034 -8.70 30.55 10.32
N ASN A 1035 -8.21 31.31 9.33
CA ASN A 1035 -9.04 31.95 8.31
C ASN A 1035 -9.61 31.00 7.23
N LYS A 1036 -9.35 29.69 7.32
CA LYS A 1036 -10.07 28.63 6.60
C LYS A 1036 -11.16 27.95 7.45
N ILE A 1037 -11.29 28.26 8.74
CA ILE A 1037 -12.32 27.71 9.62
C ILE A 1037 -13.50 28.68 9.67
N VAL A 1038 -14.69 28.21 9.30
CA VAL A 1038 -15.95 28.97 9.34
C VAL A 1038 -16.78 28.45 10.51
N LEU A 1039 -17.22 29.35 11.39
CA LEU A 1039 -17.91 29.01 12.63
C LEU A 1039 -19.41 28.73 12.40
N GLY A 1040 -19.83 27.47 12.50
CA GLY A 1040 -21.24 27.08 12.46
C GLY A 1040 -22.02 27.49 13.72
N MET A 1041 -23.23 27.99 13.53
CA MET A 1041 -24.17 28.37 14.60
C MET A 1041 -25.57 27.81 14.31
N PRO A 1042 -26.32 27.35 15.33
CA PRO A 1042 -27.63 26.75 15.13
C PRO A 1042 -28.71 27.84 15.00
N LEU A 1043 -29.59 27.70 14.00
CA LEU A 1043 -30.83 28.49 13.86
C LEU A 1043 -32.01 27.78 14.57
N TYR A 1044 -31.73 27.00 15.61
CA TYR A 1044 -32.69 26.18 16.33
C TYR A 1044 -32.25 26.00 17.80
N GLY A 1045 -33.20 25.61 18.64
CA GLY A 1045 -32.97 25.27 20.04
C GLY A 1045 -33.22 23.80 20.35
N ARG A 1046 -32.41 23.21 21.22
CA ARG A 1046 -32.60 21.84 21.76
C ARG A 1046 -33.23 21.88 23.15
N ALA A 1047 -34.32 21.13 23.33
CA ALA A 1047 -35.19 21.20 24.50
C ALA A 1047 -34.99 20.04 25.49
N PHE A 1048 -35.24 20.32 26.77
CA PHE A 1048 -35.19 19.39 27.89
C PHE A 1048 -36.34 19.69 28.86
N GLU A 1049 -37.13 18.68 29.23
CA GLU A 1049 -38.26 18.83 30.15
C GLU A 1049 -37.96 18.30 31.55
N ASN A 1050 -38.75 18.72 32.54
CA ASN A 1050 -38.64 18.28 33.93
C ASN A 1050 -37.25 18.48 34.55
N THR A 1051 -36.51 19.50 34.09
CA THR A 1051 -35.13 19.82 34.49
C THR A 1051 -35.07 21.11 35.30
N ASP A 1052 -34.10 21.24 36.21
CA ASP A 1052 -33.96 22.43 37.08
C ASP A 1052 -32.99 23.50 36.53
N GLY A 1053 -32.61 23.39 35.26
CA GLY A 1053 -31.63 24.25 34.58
C GLY A 1053 -30.44 23.46 34.00
N PRO A 1054 -29.45 24.12 33.37
CA PRO A 1054 -28.34 23.45 32.71
C PRO A 1054 -27.51 22.57 33.66
N GLY A 1055 -27.06 21.40 33.18
CA GLY A 1055 -26.24 20.46 33.92
C GLY A 1055 -27.02 19.68 34.99
N LYS A 1056 -28.35 19.58 34.86
CA LYS A 1056 -29.24 18.85 35.78
C LYS A 1056 -29.94 17.70 35.06
N PRO A 1057 -30.35 16.64 35.78
CA PRO A 1057 -31.22 15.61 35.21
C PRO A 1057 -32.46 16.21 34.55
N TYR A 1058 -33.03 15.49 33.58
CA TYR A 1058 -34.22 15.86 32.85
C TYR A 1058 -35.06 14.61 32.57
N GLN A 1059 -36.33 14.76 32.20
CA GLN A 1059 -37.19 13.65 31.77
C GLN A 1059 -38.07 14.13 30.61
N GLY A 1060 -37.78 13.63 29.40
CA GLY A 1060 -38.44 14.06 28.17
C GLY A 1060 -37.79 15.29 27.53
N VAL A 1061 -38.06 15.47 26.24
CA VAL A 1061 -37.61 16.64 25.45
C VAL A 1061 -38.80 17.35 24.78
N GLY A 1062 -40.03 16.99 25.17
CA GLY A 1062 -41.27 17.54 24.65
C GLY A 1062 -41.57 17.18 23.20
N ASP A 1063 -42.21 18.15 22.54
CA ASP A 1063 -42.42 18.21 21.10
C ASP A 1063 -41.36 19.13 20.48
N GLY A 1064 -41.66 19.73 19.32
CA GLY A 1064 -40.77 20.67 18.64
C GLY A 1064 -41.51 21.37 17.50
N THR A 1065 -40.79 22.13 16.67
CA THR A 1065 -41.42 22.80 15.51
C THR A 1065 -41.68 21.83 14.35
N TRP A 1066 -40.78 20.87 14.16
CA TRP A 1066 -40.89 19.81 13.14
C TRP A 1066 -40.55 18.42 13.68
N GLU A 1067 -39.62 18.35 14.64
CA GLU A 1067 -39.07 17.12 15.22
C GLU A 1067 -38.97 17.28 16.75
N ARG A 1068 -39.18 16.19 17.51
CA ARG A 1068 -39.27 16.25 18.97
C ARG A 1068 -37.94 16.68 19.61
N GLY A 1069 -38.00 17.64 20.53
CA GLY A 1069 -36.83 18.24 21.17
C GLY A 1069 -36.14 19.33 20.36
N VAL A 1070 -36.66 19.73 19.19
CA VAL A 1070 -36.03 20.72 18.30
C VAL A 1070 -37.02 21.82 17.91
N TYR A 1071 -36.71 23.07 18.24
CA TYR A 1071 -37.51 24.25 17.92
C TYR A 1071 -36.76 25.22 16.99
N ASP A 1072 -37.40 25.69 15.91
CA ASP A 1072 -36.81 26.73 15.05
C ASP A 1072 -36.56 28.01 15.86
N TYR A 1073 -35.47 28.74 15.60
CA TYR A 1073 -35.17 30.00 16.31
C TYR A 1073 -36.31 31.03 16.16
N LYS A 1074 -36.97 31.10 15.00
CA LYS A 1074 -38.20 31.90 14.77
C LYS A 1074 -39.42 31.50 15.63
N LYS A 1075 -39.31 30.47 16.47
CA LYS A 1075 -40.29 30.04 17.48
C LYS A 1075 -39.80 30.20 18.92
N LEU A 1076 -38.63 30.80 19.14
CA LEU A 1076 -38.01 30.98 20.46
C LEU A 1076 -37.90 32.46 20.87
N PRO A 1077 -37.96 32.78 22.18
CA PRO A 1077 -38.18 31.86 23.30
C PRO A 1077 -39.62 31.29 23.34
N LEU A 1078 -39.80 30.16 24.04
CA LEU A 1078 -41.13 29.56 24.24
C LEU A 1078 -42.02 30.44 25.14
N GLU A 1079 -43.34 30.28 25.03
CA GLU A 1079 -44.29 31.05 25.85
C GLU A 1079 -44.08 30.78 27.36
N GLY A 1080 -44.00 31.86 28.14
CA GLY A 1080 -43.70 31.83 29.57
C GLY A 1080 -42.24 31.48 29.93
N ALA A 1081 -41.37 31.20 28.95
CA ALA A 1081 -39.93 31.06 29.20
C ALA A 1081 -39.24 32.43 29.24
N GLN A 1082 -38.15 32.52 30.01
CA GLN A 1082 -37.27 33.69 30.04
C GLN A 1082 -35.89 33.32 29.51
N ASP A 1083 -35.30 34.19 28.68
CA ASP A 1083 -33.92 34.03 28.22
C ASP A 1083 -32.93 34.21 29.36
N SER A 1084 -31.83 33.48 29.29
CA SER A 1084 -30.78 33.41 30.29
C SER A 1084 -29.43 33.18 29.62
N TYR A 1085 -28.38 33.72 30.23
CA TYR A 1085 -27.03 33.74 29.69
C TYR A 1085 -26.07 33.05 30.67
N ASP A 1086 -25.21 32.19 30.12
CA ASP A 1086 -24.07 31.63 30.83
C ASP A 1086 -22.81 32.31 30.28
N ASP A 1087 -22.41 33.41 30.93
CA ASP A 1087 -21.25 34.22 30.52
C ASP A 1087 -19.93 33.44 30.61
N ALA A 1088 -19.85 32.43 31.48
CA ALA A 1088 -18.66 31.59 31.63
C ALA A 1088 -18.54 30.55 30.50
N ALA A 1089 -19.67 30.03 30.02
CA ALA A 1089 -19.73 29.18 28.83
C ALA A 1089 -19.71 29.98 27.51
N ALA A 1090 -20.09 31.26 27.56
CA ALA A 1090 -20.60 32.02 26.43
C ALA A 1090 -21.66 31.22 25.65
N ALA A 1091 -22.83 31.06 26.29
CA ALA A 1091 -24.01 30.39 25.76
C ALA A 1091 -25.32 31.04 26.24
N SER A 1092 -26.42 30.78 25.53
CA SER A 1092 -27.77 31.20 25.94
C SER A 1092 -28.77 30.04 25.92
N TYR A 1093 -29.85 30.21 26.68
CA TYR A 1093 -31.00 29.31 26.75
C TYR A 1093 -32.23 30.08 27.22
N CYS A 1094 -33.44 29.60 26.90
CA CYS A 1094 -34.64 30.03 27.61
C CYS A 1094 -35.11 28.95 28.59
N TYR A 1095 -35.67 29.36 29.73
CA TYR A 1095 -36.22 28.44 30.74
C TYR A 1095 -37.59 28.90 31.24
N ASN A 1096 -38.55 27.98 31.28
CA ASN A 1096 -39.85 28.16 31.92
C ASN A 1096 -39.85 27.39 33.25
N ALA A 1097 -39.81 28.12 34.37
CA ALA A 1097 -39.74 27.54 35.70
C ALA A 1097 -41.04 26.85 36.16
N GLN A 1098 -42.17 27.07 35.49
CA GLN A 1098 -43.46 26.45 35.82
C GLN A 1098 -43.58 25.06 35.18
N SER A 1099 -43.20 24.92 33.91
CA SER A 1099 -43.16 23.62 33.21
C SER A 1099 -41.84 22.85 33.43
N ARG A 1100 -40.82 23.51 34.01
CA ARG A 1100 -39.44 23.00 34.13
C ARG A 1100 -38.86 22.60 32.77
N THR A 1101 -39.16 23.39 31.75
CA THR A 1101 -38.70 23.22 30.36
C THR A 1101 -37.57 24.19 30.07
N LEU A 1102 -36.43 23.66 29.61
CA LEU A 1102 -35.27 24.41 29.12
C LEU A 1102 -35.13 24.23 27.61
N VAL A 1103 -34.72 25.28 26.89
CA VAL A 1103 -34.27 25.18 25.49
C VAL A 1103 -32.96 25.93 25.34
N SER A 1104 -31.86 25.26 24.99
CA SER A 1104 -30.57 25.90 24.70
C SER A 1104 -30.52 26.34 23.24
N TYR A 1105 -30.22 27.62 22.99
CA TYR A 1105 -30.22 28.22 21.64
C TYR A 1105 -29.48 29.56 21.64
N ASP A 1106 -29.03 30.02 20.47
CA ASP A 1106 -28.40 31.33 20.32
C ASP A 1106 -29.43 32.47 20.21
N THR A 1107 -29.25 33.52 21.00
CA THR A 1107 -29.96 34.80 20.85
C THR A 1107 -29.11 35.80 20.05
N PRO A 1108 -29.67 36.91 19.53
CA PRO A 1108 -28.88 37.93 18.84
C PRO A 1108 -27.73 38.48 19.71
N GLN A 1109 -27.89 38.57 21.04
CA GLN A 1109 -26.80 38.93 21.95
C GLN A 1109 -25.65 37.90 21.90
N MET A 1110 -25.97 36.61 21.97
CA MET A 1110 -24.96 35.55 21.90
C MET A 1110 -24.29 35.49 20.52
N THR A 1111 -25.03 35.74 19.44
CA THR A 1111 -24.48 35.85 18.09
C THR A 1111 -23.47 36.99 17.95
N ARG A 1112 -23.62 38.12 18.66
CA ARG A 1112 -22.58 39.18 18.71
C ARG A 1112 -21.30 38.67 19.36
N VAL A 1113 -21.41 38.00 20.52
CA VAL A 1113 -20.26 37.39 21.21
C VAL A 1113 -19.54 36.36 20.32
N LYS A 1114 -20.29 35.56 19.54
CA LYS A 1114 -19.71 34.61 18.58
C LYS A 1114 -19.08 35.29 17.35
N ALA A 1115 -19.63 36.41 16.88
CA ALA A 1115 -19.01 37.22 15.83
C ALA A 1115 -17.75 37.96 16.31
N ASP A 1116 -17.69 38.38 17.58
CA ASP A 1116 -16.48 38.91 18.21
C ASP A 1116 -15.42 37.82 18.34
N PHE A 1117 -15.77 36.61 18.80
CA PHE A 1117 -14.87 35.44 18.80
C PHE A 1117 -14.33 35.09 17.39
N VAL A 1118 -15.14 35.21 16.34
CA VAL A 1118 -14.70 35.03 14.93
C VAL A 1118 -13.60 36.03 14.56
N LYS A 1119 -13.72 37.30 14.97
CA LYS A 1119 -12.70 38.34 14.74
C LYS A 1119 -11.45 38.07 15.57
N ASP A 1120 -11.60 37.83 16.87
CA ASP A 1120 -10.49 37.66 17.82
C ASP A 1120 -9.61 36.44 17.52
N LYS A 1121 -10.22 35.33 17.06
CA LYS A 1121 -9.51 34.12 16.62
C LYS A 1121 -9.04 34.19 15.15
N GLY A 1122 -9.36 35.25 14.41
CA GLY A 1122 -9.01 35.40 12.98
C GLY A 1122 -9.66 34.34 12.09
N LEU A 1123 -10.90 33.95 12.39
CA LEU A 1123 -11.63 32.89 11.68
C LEU A 1123 -12.10 33.34 10.29
N GLY A 1124 -12.36 32.36 9.43
CA GLY A 1124 -12.75 32.58 8.04
C GLY A 1124 -14.15 33.13 7.84
N GLY A 1125 -15.01 33.10 8.86
CA GLY A 1125 -16.38 33.61 8.82
C GLY A 1125 -17.36 32.82 9.69
N ALA A 1126 -18.65 32.89 9.32
CA ALA A 1126 -19.76 32.24 10.01
C ALA A 1126 -20.61 31.34 9.08
N MET A 1127 -21.20 30.29 9.63
CA MET A 1127 -22.06 29.31 8.97
C MET A 1127 -23.35 29.06 9.77
N TRP A 1128 -24.47 28.71 9.13
CA TRP A 1128 -25.72 28.37 9.80
C TRP A 1128 -26.43 27.12 9.29
N TRP A 1129 -26.95 26.32 10.23
CA TRP A 1129 -27.91 25.24 10.03
C TRP A 1129 -29.26 25.59 10.69
N GLU A 1130 -30.38 25.73 9.98
CA GLU A 1130 -30.56 25.83 8.52
C GLU A 1130 -31.46 27.03 8.17
N SER A 1131 -31.30 27.56 6.96
CA SER A 1131 -31.79 28.89 6.57
C SER A 1131 -33.29 29.14 6.76
N SER A 1132 -34.14 28.11 6.81
CA SER A 1132 -35.58 28.30 7.02
C SER A 1132 -35.91 28.80 8.43
N ALA A 1133 -35.05 28.55 9.42
CA ALA A 1133 -35.38 28.67 10.83
C ALA A 1133 -35.04 30.03 11.47
N ASP A 1134 -34.33 30.92 10.75
CA ASP A 1134 -33.99 32.27 11.23
C ASP A 1134 -35.22 33.19 11.34
N LYS A 1135 -35.10 34.28 12.12
CA LYS A 1135 -36.07 35.38 12.13
C LYS A 1135 -35.77 36.37 10.99
N ALA A 1136 -36.81 37.06 10.54
CA ALA A 1136 -36.67 38.14 9.57
C ALA A 1136 -36.19 39.45 10.24
N ALA A 1137 -35.54 40.31 9.45
CA ALA A 1137 -35.13 41.66 9.84
C ALA A 1137 -34.25 41.70 11.11
N GLY A 1138 -34.55 42.60 12.07
CA GLY A 1138 -33.64 42.98 13.15
C GLY A 1138 -33.28 41.90 14.17
N ASP A 1139 -34.06 40.82 14.23
CA ASP A 1139 -33.78 39.66 15.09
C ASP A 1139 -33.03 38.52 14.35
N SER A 1140 -32.74 38.66 13.05
CA SER A 1140 -31.98 37.65 12.29
C SER A 1140 -30.61 37.40 12.90
N LEU A 1141 -30.27 36.13 13.15
CA LEU A 1141 -28.92 35.77 13.61
C LEU A 1141 -27.90 35.92 12.48
N ILE A 1142 -28.28 35.58 11.23
CA ILE A 1142 -27.44 35.79 10.04
C ILE A 1142 -27.11 37.28 9.90
N GLY A 1143 -28.13 38.14 9.90
CA GLY A 1143 -27.97 39.60 9.80
C GLY A 1143 -27.18 40.20 10.96
N THR A 1144 -27.42 39.73 12.20
CA THR A 1144 -26.69 40.20 13.39
C THR A 1144 -25.20 39.89 13.29
N ALA A 1145 -24.83 38.67 12.87
CA ALA A 1145 -23.42 38.29 12.71
C ALA A 1145 -22.75 39.10 11.60
N VAL A 1146 -23.37 39.18 10.41
CA VAL A 1146 -22.83 39.92 9.26
C VAL A 1146 -22.62 41.39 9.61
N GLN A 1147 -23.57 42.04 10.31
CA GLN A 1147 -23.39 43.40 10.81
C GLN A 1147 -22.17 43.52 11.77
N CYS A 1148 -21.96 42.55 12.65
CA CYS A 1148 -20.81 42.53 13.57
C CYS A 1148 -19.47 42.20 12.90
N LEU A 1149 -19.49 41.63 11.69
CA LEU A 1149 -18.33 41.33 10.85
C LEU A 1149 -18.01 42.44 9.82
N GLY A 1150 -18.76 43.55 9.84
CA GLY A 1150 -18.54 44.72 8.97
C GLY A 1150 -19.67 45.00 7.96
N GLY A 1151 -20.78 44.28 8.03
CA GLY A 1151 -21.85 44.34 7.04
C GLY A 1151 -21.48 43.62 5.74
N PRO A 1152 -22.27 43.79 4.66
CA PRO A 1152 -21.99 43.19 3.34
C PRO A 1152 -20.61 43.54 2.78
N ASP A 1153 -20.11 44.76 3.04
CA ASP A 1153 -18.76 45.20 2.63
C ASP A 1153 -17.64 44.48 3.40
N GLY A 1154 -17.93 43.97 4.60
CA GLY A 1154 -17.03 43.13 5.39
C GLY A 1154 -16.96 41.67 4.93
N LEU A 1155 -17.77 41.27 3.95
CA LEU A 1155 -17.78 39.92 3.41
C LEU A 1155 -16.69 39.72 2.34
N LEU A 1156 -16.16 38.50 2.24
CA LEU A 1156 -15.21 38.07 1.21
C LEU A 1156 -15.80 38.36 -0.18
N GLN A 1157 -15.08 39.11 -1.02
CA GLN A 1157 -15.52 39.47 -2.37
C GLN A 1157 -14.83 38.59 -3.42
N GLN A 1158 -15.57 37.64 -4.00
CA GLN A 1158 -15.08 36.74 -5.03
C GLN A 1158 -16.20 36.34 -6.02
N ASP A 1159 -15.98 36.68 -7.29
CA ASP A 1159 -16.88 36.36 -8.41
C ASP A 1159 -17.21 34.84 -8.49
N ASN A 1160 -18.50 34.54 -8.57
CA ASN A 1160 -19.05 33.21 -8.79
C ASN A 1160 -18.97 32.77 -10.28
N CYS A 1161 -19.17 31.47 -10.54
CA CYS A 1161 -19.28 30.96 -11.90
C CYS A 1161 -20.73 31.02 -12.39
N ILE A 1162 -20.96 31.64 -13.55
CA ILE A 1162 -22.29 31.72 -14.20
C ILE A 1162 -22.32 31.06 -15.58
N THR A 1163 -21.25 30.34 -15.96
CA THR A 1163 -21.02 29.83 -17.32
C THR A 1163 -20.70 28.34 -17.28
N TYR A 1164 -21.66 27.53 -17.73
CA TYR A 1164 -21.59 26.07 -17.70
C TYR A 1164 -21.81 25.55 -19.14
N PRO A 1165 -20.77 25.51 -19.99
CA PRO A 1165 -20.95 25.17 -21.41
C PRO A 1165 -21.35 23.71 -21.61
N ASP A 1166 -20.90 22.81 -20.74
CA ASP A 1166 -21.12 21.36 -20.84
C ASP A 1166 -22.43 20.88 -20.19
N THR A 1167 -23.25 21.78 -19.63
CA THR A 1167 -24.54 21.38 -19.04
C THR A 1167 -25.48 20.79 -20.09
N LYS A 1168 -26.22 19.74 -19.73
CA LYS A 1168 -27.32 19.18 -20.52
C LYS A 1168 -28.53 20.12 -20.62
N TYR A 1169 -28.64 21.14 -19.74
CA TYR A 1169 -29.81 22.01 -19.68
C TYR A 1169 -29.64 23.27 -20.53
N ASP A 1170 -30.44 23.40 -21.59
CA ASP A 1170 -30.32 24.43 -22.61
C ASP A 1170 -30.55 25.84 -22.04
N ASN A 1171 -31.53 26.03 -21.14
CA ASN A 1171 -31.73 27.31 -20.46
C ASN A 1171 -30.56 27.73 -19.57
N LEU A 1172 -29.94 26.82 -18.80
CA LEU A 1172 -28.73 27.12 -18.02
C LEU A 1172 -27.54 27.44 -18.94
N ARG A 1173 -27.35 26.68 -20.03
CA ARG A 1173 -26.27 26.91 -21.01
C ARG A 1173 -26.39 28.27 -21.68
N ALA A 1174 -27.62 28.70 -21.98
CA ALA A 1174 -27.94 30.02 -22.51
C ALA A 1174 -27.94 31.15 -21.45
N GLY A 1175 -27.86 30.80 -20.15
CA GLY A 1175 -27.83 31.76 -19.05
C GLY A 1175 -29.20 32.33 -18.64
N PHE A 1176 -30.27 31.56 -18.81
CA PHE A 1176 -31.66 31.89 -18.50
C PHE A 1176 -32.18 33.17 -19.18
N PRO A 1177 -32.05 33.33 -20.52
CA PRO A 1177 -32.31 34.59 -21.24
C PRO A 1177 -33.75 35.12 -21.18
N ASN A 1178 -34.68 34.34 -20.63
CA ASN A 1178 -36.10 34.68 -20.46
C ASN A 1178 -36.45 35.19 -19.04
N ASN A 1179 -35.46 35.54 -18.19
CA ASN A 1179 -35.63 35.86 -16.76
C ASN A 1179 -34.75 37.05 -16.35
#